data_AF-A0A409WGS9-F1
#
_entry.id   AF-A0A409WGS9-F1
#
_cell.length_a   1.000
_cell.length_b   1.000
_cell.length_c   1.000
_cell.angle_alpha   90.00
_cell.angle_beta   90.00
_cell.angle_gamma   90.00
#
_symmetry.space_group_name_H-M   'P 1'
#
loop_
_entity.id
_entity.type
_entity.pdbx_description
1 polymer ?
#
loop_
_entity_poly.entity_id
_entity_poly.type
_entity_poly.pdbx_seq_one_letter_code
_entity_poly.pdbx_strand_id
1 'polypeptide(L)'
;MSKAPKADAQLDPLVPLFKSMGLTQAKAIEATKAPKSAAVLQDIIDSNTDAVTGLEEKQATLIANLAVVISKAGPIAPEGRDYVLKAVLDSRLKTIDQITAAVKYVEANKLPVDEAQFNSECGVGFFISPEELYAQVNDYVTTNNTTSWASLGTVINALKASPSLRWANALDVKKTVDKVFLDKFGAKEAAKPKVKEAKPAGKAKKEEEPVAPPRKSVFEEGFLGQLHKPGENPQIHPHLRRAHLAATGGQVWTRFPPEPNGYLHIGHSKAIFVNFGYAAHHGGKCYLRYDDTNPEKEEARYFESILEMVRWLGFEPWKITYSSDYFTELYDLAVELIKRDKAYVCHCTQEEIKIDRGEKRGQPRACIHRNRPVEESLAEFEGMKNGKYRPKEANLRMKQDLEDGNPQMWDLTAYRVLETPHHRTHDKWKIYPTYDFTHCLVDSMENISHSLCTTEFIASRQSYDWLCDALEVYKPRQSEYGRLNLEGSIMSKRKIAALVEDGFVSAWDDPRLYTLIALRRRGVPPGAIVSFVSTLGVSTSASNIEIARFDQTVRQYLEGTAPRLLMVMKPLKVTIENLPKDYCLMIEKPLHPKVPEVGTSTIPFTQTIYIEADDFRTEDSPDYFRLAPGKTVGLFQAPHPITCLSFKTDPTTGEVTELICKLENEGSAKKPKAYIQWVAEHAPSGSPVRIDETRIFHPLFKSERVPSDFRADIAPDSLEVVKTSFVEVGFWPLAKSSLQEARKEAKARTDKAAKESFTADPGTEDDTPKATSEQLVGNECVRFQGLRVAYFALDKDSRVTALEEGSTVNGRQEGDFIVLNRIVSLKDSGKS
;
A
#
# COMPACT_ATOMS: atom_id res chain seq x y z
N MET A 1 11.51 55.51 -15.43
CA MET A 1 11.26 55.10 -14.03
C MET A 1 11.41 53.59 -13.94
N SER A 2 12.54 53.17 -13.38
CA SER A 2 12.95 51.77 -13.21
C SER A 2 12.01 51.05 -12.22
N LYS A 3 11.44 49.91 -12.62
CA LYS A 3 10.88 48.94 -11.68
C LYS A 3 11.96 47.90 -11.40
N ALA A 4 12.44 47.88 -10.16
CA ALA A 4 13.42 46.93 -9.67
C ALA A 4 12.93 45.47 -9.82
N PRO A 5 13.85 44.52 -10.03
CA PRO A 5 13.54 43.09 -10.09
C PRO A 5 13.12 42.56 -8.71
N LYS A 6 12.13 41.67 -8.67
CA LYS A 6 11.76 40.92 -7.47
C LYS A 6 12.93 39.99 -7.11
N ALA A 7 13.51 40.24 -5.94
CA ALA A 7 14.57 39.40 -5.37
C ALA A 7 14.07 37.98 -5.12
N ASP A 8 14.96 37.03 -5.38
CA ASP A 8 14.90 35.64 -4.92
C ASP A 8 14.61 35.57 -3.42
N ALA A 9 13.78 34.61 -3.02
CA ALA A 9 13.54 34.27 -1.62
C ALA A 9 14.78 33.58 -1.02
N GLN A 10 15.84 34.36 -0.77
CA GLN A 10 16.88 33.97 0.18
C GLN A 10 16.25 33.87 1.58
N LEU A 11 16.63 32.81 2.30
CA LEU A 11 16.15 32.44 3.63
C LEU A 11 15.87 33.66 4.53
N ASP A 12 14.59 33.89 4.83
CA ASP A 12 14.17 34.83 5.86
C ASP A 12 14.93 34.50 7.18
N PRO A 13 15.62 35.48 7.79
CA PRO A 13 16.48 35.24 8.96
C PRO A 13 15.73 34.68 10.17
N LEU A 14 14.40 34.74 10.19
CA LEU A 14 13.56 34.13 11.22
C LEU A 14 13.34 32.62 11.02
N VAL A 15 13.59 32.08 9.83
CA VAL A 15 13.39 30.64 9.55
C VAL A 15 14.28 29.75 10.43
N PRO A 16 15.59 30.01 10.59
CA PRO A 16 16.41 29.27 11.55
C PRO A 16 15.92 29.36 13.00
N LEU A 17 15.47 30.55 13.43
CA LEU A 17 14.93 30.79 14.79
C LEU A 17 13.62 30.01 15.03
N PHE A 18 12.73 30.00 14.04
CA PHE A 18 11.47 29.24 14.14
C PHE A 18 11.70 27.73 14.09
N LYS A 19 12.76 27.28 13.40
CA LYS A 19 13.19 25.89 13.41
C LYS A 19 13.80 25.46 14.74
N SER A 20 14.54 26.32 15.45
CA SER A 20 15.10 25.96 16.76
C SER A 20 14.03 25.68 17.80
N MET A 21 12.81 26.22 17.62
CA MET A 21 11.64 25.90 18.44
C MET A 21 11.07 24.49 18.17
N GLY A 22 11.37 23.87 17.02
CA GLY A 22 10.83 22.55 16.63
C GLY A 22 9.88 22.57 15.43
N LEU A 23 9.75 23.70 14.70
CA LEU A 23 8.98 23.75 13.45
C LEU A 23 9.73 23.11 12.27
N THR A 24 9.00 22.44 11.37
CA THR A 24 9.54 21.96 10.10
C THR A 24 9.90 23.12 9.17
N GLN A 25 10.76 22.87 8.19
CA GLN A 25 11.17 23.88 7.19
C GLN A 25 9.97 24.57 6.54
N ALA A 26 8.95 23.81 6.14
CA ALA A 26 7.75 24.35 5.49
C ALA A 26 6.94 25.25 6.43
N LYS A 27 6.71 24.82 7.69
CA LYS A 27 5.95 25.59 8.68
C LYS A 27 6.70 26.83 9.18
N ALA A 28 8.02 26.74 9.31
CA ALA A 28 8.86 27.90 9.64
C ALA A 28 8.77 28.96 8.53
N ILE A 29 8.88 28.57 7.26
CA ILE A 29 8.67 29.48 6.13
C ILE A 29 7.25 30.05 6.11
N GLU A 30 6.24 29.25 6.44
CA GLU A 30 4.86 29.73 6.50
C GLU A 30 4.66 30.76 7.62
N ALA A 31 5.25 30.53 8.79
CA ALA A 31 5.15 31.43 9.94
C ALA A 31 5.78 32.82 9.67
N THR A 32 6.77 32.92 8.77
CA THR A 32 7.36 34.22 8.39
C THR A 32 6.50 35.03 7.41
N LYS A 33 5.54 34.42 6.70
CA LYS A 33 4.72 35.11 5.68
C LYS A 33 3.83 36.21 6.25
N ALA A 34 3.52 36.17 7.55
CA ALA A 34 2.67 37.13 8.23
C ALA A 34 3.49 37.98 9.24
N PRO A 35 3.91 39.21 8.88
CA PRO A 35 4.88 39.98 9.67
C PRO A 35 4.47 40.24 11.12
N LYS A 36 3.18 40.46 11.38
CA LYS A 36 2.67 40.74 12.73
C LYS A 36 2.77 39.51 13.65
N SER A 37 2.36 38.33 13.17
CA SER A 37 2.47 37.11 13.96
C SER A 37 3.91 36.60 14.03
N ALA A 38 4.71 36.82 13.00
CA ALA A 38 6.14 36.50 13.00
C ALA A 38 6.90 37.29 14.09
N ALA A 39 6.61 38.60 14.23
CA ALA A 39 7.19 39.43 15.28
C ALA A 39 6.77 38.98 16.68
N VAL A 40 5.49 38.61 16.87
CA VAL A 40 5.01 38.06 18.15
C VAL A 40 5.68 36.71 18.44
N LEU A 41 5.83 35.84 17.45
CA LEU A 41 6.48 34.54 17.63
C LEU A 41 7.95 34.70 17.99
N GLN A 42 8.66 35.61 17.32
CA GLN A 42 10.03 35.96 17.67
C GLN A 42 10.13 36.44 19.13
N ASP A 43 9.25 37.36 19.54
CA ASP A 43 9.22 37.86 20.91
C ASP A 43 8.87 36.78 21.95
N ILE A 44 8.06 35.76 21.59
CA ILE A 44 7.80 34.58 22.45
C ILE A 44 9.10 33.80 22.66
N ILE A 45 9.83 33.55 21.56
CA ILE A 45 11.07 32.78 21.57
C ILE A 45 12.18 33.52 22.32
N ASP A 46 12.32 34.81 22.09
CA ASP A 46 13.37 35.63 22.72
C ASP A 46 13.12 35.79 24.23
N SER A 47 11.86 35.89 24.64
CA SER A 47 11.51 36.02 26.07
C SER A 47 11.50 34.69 26.84
N ASN A 48 11.47 33.55 26.14
CA ASN A 48 11.30 32.22 26.75
C ASN A 48 12.24 31.14 26.15
N THR A 49 13.44 31.54 25.71
CA THR A 49 14.32 30.70 24.87
C THR A 49 14.56 29.30 25.44
N ASP A 50 14.84 29.18 26.73
CA ASP A 50 15.10 27.89 27.39
C ASP A 50 13.87 26.97 27.43
N ALA A 51 12.66 27.53 27.48
CA ALA A 51 11.42 26.78 27.60
C ALA A 51 10.84 26.35 26.24
N VAL A 52 11.23 27.01 25.15
CA VAL A 52 10.62 26.81 23.82
C VAL A 52 11.59 26.23 22.78
N THR A 53 12.86 26.02 23.12
CA THR A 53 13.84 25.39 22.21
C THR A 53 13.70 23.87 22.22
N GLY A 54 13.71 23.24 21.03
CA GLY A 54 13.72 21.78 20.89
C GLY A 54 12.39 21.08 21.22
N LEU A 55 11.25 21.76 21.09
CA LEU A 55 9.93 21.15 21.35
C LEU A 55 9.53 20.14 20.27
N GLU A 56 8.59 19.26 20.62
CA GLU A 56 7.91 18.43 19.62
C GLU A 56 7.17 19.32 18.61
N GLU A 57 7.10 18.87 17.34
CA GLU A 57 6.49 19.64 16.26
C GLU A 57 5.05 20.10 16.57
N LYS A 58 4.28 19.26 17.28
CA LYS A 58 2.90 19.58 17.69
C LYS A 58 2.84 20.77 18.65
N GLN A 59 3.71 20.81 19.66
CA GLN A 59 3.79 21.91 20.62
C GLN A 59 4.32 23.18 19.94
N ALA A 60 5.38 23.06 19.13
CA ALA A 60 5.92 24.17 18.34
C ALA A 60 4.85 24.78 17.41
N THR A 61 4.02 23.93 16.78
CA THR A 61 2.89 24.38 15.94
C THR A 61 1.82 25.09 16.75
N LEU A 62 1.52 24.65 17.98
CA LEU A 62 0.56 25.33 18.87
C LEU A 62 1.06 26.70 19.32
N ILE A 63 2.36 26.85 19.62
CA ILE A 63 2.98 28.14 19.96
C ILE A 63 2.98 29.10 18.77
N ALA A 64 3.25 28.61 17.55
CA ALA A 64 3.10 29.41 16.34
C ALA A 64 1.66 29.90 16.15
N ASN A 65 0.66 29.06 16.43
CA ASN A 65 -0.75 29.46 16.40
C ASN A 65 -1.09 30.45 17.53
N LEU A 66 -0.52 30.30 18.73
CA LEU A 66 -0.66 31.28 19.81
C LEU A 66 -0.20 32.68 19.36
N ALA A 67 0.94 32.78 18.68
CA ALA A 67 1.42 34.04 18.12
C ALA A 67 0.44 34.64 17.08
N VAL A 68 -0.18 33.79 16.24
CA VAL A 68 -1.22 34.23 15.30
C VAL A 68 -2.45 34.76 16.02
N VAL A 69 -2.90 34.10 17.09
CA VAL A 69 -4.07 34.53 17.88
C VAL A 69 -3.78 35.83 18.62
N ILE A 70 -2.63 35.95 19.29
CA ILE A 70 -2.20 37.17 19.98
C ILE A 70 -2.08 38.35 19.00
N SER A 71 -1.57 38.12 17.78
CA SER A 71 -1.45 39.17 16.77
C SER A 71 -2.78 39.80 16.33
N LYS A 72 -3.91 39.15 16.68
CA LYS A 72 -5.28 39.57 16.38
C LYS A 72 -6.07 39.99 17.63
N ALA A 73 -5.51 39.84 18.82
CA ALA A 73 -6.13 40.20 20.09
C ALA A 73 -5.84 41.66 20.46
N GLY A 74 -6.59 42.21 21.43
CA GLY A 74 -6.27 43.49 22.07
C GLY A 74 -5.02 43.43 22.95
N PRO A 75 -4.70 44.51 23.68
CA PRO A 75 -3.52 44.56 24.55
C PRO A 75 -3.60 43.49 25.66
N ILE A 76 -2.63 42.59 25.70
CA ILE A 76 -2.49 41.55 26.73
C ILE A 76 -1.23 41.84 27.54
N ALA A 77 -1.33 41.77 28.85
CA ALA A 77 -0.18 41.93 29.74
C ALA A 77 0.82 40.76 29.57
N PRO A 78 2.14 40.98 29.64
CA PRO A 78 3.15 39.93 29.48
C PRO A 78 2.90 38.70 30.36
N GLU A 79 2.48 38.90 31.61
CA GLU A 79 2.21 37.82 32.56
C GLU A 79 1.02 36.94 32.13
N GLY A 80 0.02 37.53 31.47
CA GLY A 80 -1.11 36.80 30.91
C GLY A 80 -0.71 35.97 29.69
N ARG A 81 0.18 36.50 28.86
CA ARG A 81 0.74 35.77 27.71
C ARG A 81 1.62 34.59 28.16
N ASP A 82 2.47 34.80 29.17
CA ASP A 82 3.32 33.74 29.71
C ASP A 82 2.50 32.64 30.38
N TYR A 83 1.37 32.99 31.02
CA TYR A 83 0.44 32.01 31.57
C TYR A 83 -0.15 31.10 30.47
N VAL A 84 -0.58 31.67 29.34
CA VAL A 84 -1.12 30.89 28.20
C VAL A 84 -0.02 30.04 27.55
N LEU A 85 1.19 30.59 27.39
CA LEU A 85 2.35 29.85 26.88
C LEU A 85 2.65 28.64 27.77
N LYS A 86 2.72 28.84 29.09
CA LYS A 86 2.91 27.76 30.06
C LYS A 86 1.81 26.72 29.99
N ALA A 87 0.55 27.12 29.80
CA ALA A 87 -0.56 26.18 29.62
C ALA A 87 -0.44 25.32 28.35
N VAL A 88 0.18 25.83 27.28
CA VAL A 88 0.51 25.04 26.08
C VAL A 88 1.69 24.08 26.36
N LEU A 89 2.74 24.55 27.03
CA LEU A 89 3.91 23.74 27.39
C LEU A 89 3.54 22.58 28.33
N ASP A 90 2.69 22.84 29.33
CA ASP A 90 2.15 21.84 30.27
C ASP A 90 1.11 20.90 29.62
N SER A 91 0.85 21.03 28.30
CA SER A 91 -0.15 20.26 27.56
C SER A 91 -1.58 20.40 28.11
N ARG A 92 -1.90 21.50 28.79
CA ARG A 92 -3.26 21.83 29.25
C ARG A 92 -4.12 22.35 28.11
N LEU A 93 -3.53 23.11 27.19
CA LEU A 93 -4.16 23.58 25.94
C LEU A 93 -3.63 22.78 24.76
N LYS A 94 -4.51 22.04 24.08
CA LYS A 94 -4.12 21.05 23.04
C LYS A 94 -4.64 21.42 21.65
N THR A 95 -5.46 22.46 21.53
CA THR A 95 -6.12 22.85 20.27
C THR A 95 -6.10 24.37 20.07
N ILE A 96 -6.26 24.80 18.82
CA ILE A 96 -6.31 26.23 18.45
C ILE A 96 -7.53 26.92 19.08
N ASP A 97 -8.66 26.23 19.24
CA ASP A 97 -9.86 26.83 19.85
C ASP A 97 -9.66 27.06 21.36
N GLN A 98 -9.01 26.12 22.06
CA GLN A 98 -8.61 26.31 23.46
C GLN A 98 -7.62 27.46 23.62
N ILE A 99 -6.65 27.60 22.70
CA ILE A 99 -5.73 28.75 22.68
C ILE A 99 -6.48 30.06 22.44
N THR A 100 -7.45 30.06 21.52
CA THR A 100 -8.26 31.24 21.22
C THR A 100 -9.11 31.66 22.42
N ALA A 101 -9.69 30.70 23.14
CA ALA A 101 -10.42 30.97 24.38
C ALA A 101 -9.49 31.45 25.51
N ALA A 102 -8.32 30.83 25.66
CA ALA A 102 -7.33 31.24 26.65
C ALA A 102 -6.82 32.67 26.43
N VAL A 103 -6.54 33.06 25.18
CA VAL A 103 -6.13 34.42 24.83
C VAL A 103 -7.26 35.43 25.13
N LYS A 104 -8.50 35.10 24.78
CA LYS A 104 -9.67 35.95 25.12
C LYS A 104 -9.90 36.05 26.63
N TYR A 105 -9.64 34.97 27.37
CA TYR A 105 -9.77 34.95 28.82
C TYR A 105 -8.78 35.92 29.45
N VAL A 106 -7.49 35.86 29.08
CA VAL A 106 -6.47 36.76 29.65
C VAL A 106 -6.58 38.20 29.15
N GLU A 107 -7.25 38.42 28.01
CA GLU A 107 -7.62 39.76 27.52
C GLU A 107 -8.75 40.37 28.35
N ALA A 108 -9.74 39.58 28.77
CA ALA A 108 -10.95 40.05 29.44
C ALA A 108 -10.85 40.08 30.99
N ASN A 109 -9.97 39.27 31.58
CA ASN A 109 -9.89 39.09 33.03
C ASN A 109 -8.65 39.75 33.64
N LYS A 110 -8.76 40.16 34.91
CA LYS A 110 -7.63 40.77 35.65
C LYS A 110 -6.65 39.69 36.10
N LEU A 111 -5.35 39.99 36.06
CA LEU A 111 -4.31 39.16 36.64
C LEU A 111 -4.29 39.31 38.19
N PRO A 112 -3.93 38.26 38.96
CA PRO A 112 -3.54 36.91 38.53
C PRO A 112 -4.71 36.06 38.02
N VAL A 113 -4.43 35.10 37.14
CA VAL A 113 -5.43 34.22 36.52
C VAL A 113 -6.10 33.34 37.58
N ASP A 114 -7.43 33.36 37.66
CA ASP A 114 -8.21 32.37 38.41
C ASP A 114 -8.15 31.03 37.67
N GLU A 115 -7.46 30.06 38.25
CA GLU A 115 -7.22 28.76 37.63
C GLU A 115 -8.50 27.95 37.41
N ALA A 116 -9.47 28.03 38.32
CA ALA A 116 -10.73 27.30 38.18
C ALA A 116 -11.59 27.89 37.06
N GLN A 117 -11.66 29.23 36.98
CA GLN A 117 -12.38 29.92 35.93
C GLN A 117 -11.69 29.74 34.57
N PHE A 118 -10.36 29.85 34.51
CA PHE A 118 -9.57 29.59 33.30
C PHE A 118 -9.79 28.18 32.78
N ASN A 119 -9.73 27.17 33.65
CA ASN A 119 -9.89 25.78 33.23
C ASN A 119 -11.29 25.52 32.64
N SER A 120 -12.32 26.08 33.25
CA SER A 120 -13.70 26.00 32.76
C SER A 120 -13.89 26.71 31.41
N GLU A 121 -13.44 27.97 31.30
CA GLU A 121 -13.64 28.79 30.11
C GLU A 121 -12.75 28.39 28.92
N CYS A 122 -11.66 27.68 29.17
CA CYS A 122 -10.71 27.22 28.14
C CYS A 122 -10.77 25.72 27.88
N GLY A 123 -11.69 25.00 28.53
CA GLY A 123 -11.86 23.55 28.37
C GLY A 123 -10.64 22.73 28.79
N VAL A 124 -9.88 23.21 29.79
CA VAL A 124 -8.75 22.46 30.35
C VAL A 124 -9.29 21.37 31.26
N GLY A 125 -8.82 20.14 31.06
CA GLY A 125 -9.31 18.98 31.82
C GLY A 125 -10.72 18.53 31.44
N PHE A 126 -11.31 19.09 30.38
CA PHE A 126 -12.59 18.62 29.86
C PHE A 126 -12.47 17.17 29.41
N PHE A 127 -13.30 16.32 30.01
CA PHE A 127 -13.46 14.92 29.66
C PHE A 127 -14.95 14.62 29.64
N ILE A 128 -15.40 13.89 28.64
CA ILE A 128 -16.75 13.33 28.57
C ILE A 128 -16.62 11.87 28.17
N SER A 129 -17.21 10.97 28.95
CA SER A 129 -17.22 9.55 28.60
C SER A 129 -18.12 9.30 27.38
N PRO A 130 -17.89 8.25 26.59
CA PRO A 130 -18.78 7.86 25.49
C PRO A 130 -20.23 7.68 25.94
N GLU A 131 -20.45 7.17 27.15
CA GLU A 131 -21.76 6.93 27.75
C GLU A 131 -22.46 8.26 28.08
N GLU A 132 -21.77 9.22 28.69
CA GLU A 132 -22.31 10.55 28.98
C GLU A 132 -22.57 11.35 27.70
N LEU A 133 -21.68 11.25 26.72
CA LEU A 133 -21.86 11.89 25.41
C LEU A 133 -23.10 11.33 24.71
N TYR A 134 -23.28 10.00 24.72
CA TYR A 134 -24.47 9.37 24.17
C TYR A 134 -25.73 9.80 24.90
N ALA A 135 -25.71 9.86 26.23
CA ALA A 135 -26.84 10.32 27.03
C ALA A 135 -27.23 11.78 26.71
N GLN A 136 -26.26 12.71 26.66
CA GLN A 136 -26.51 14.12 26.34
C GLN A 136 -27.02 14.31 24.91
N VAL A 137 -26.47 13.58 23.93
CA VAL A 137 -26.93 13.63 22.54
C VAL A 137 -28.35 13.07 22.42
N ASN A 138 -28.64 11.95 23.08
CA ASN A 138 -29.96 11.33 23.08
C ASN A 138 -31.02 12.22 23.77
N ASP A 139 -30.66 12.86 24.89
CA ASP A 139 -31.52 13.83 25.57
C ASP A 139 -31.83 15.04 24.66
N TYR A 140 -30.80 15.62 24.04
CA TYR A 140 -30.99 16.73 23.10
C TYR A 140 -31.91 16.38 21.92
N VAL A 141 -31.73 15.19 21.33
CA VAL A 141 -32.54 14.72 20.19
C VAL A 141 -34.00 14.46 20.61
N THR A 142 -34.21 13.98 21.84
CA THR A 142 -35.55 13.77 22.43
C THR A 142 -36.24 15.10 22.73
N THR A 143 -35.57 15.99 23.44
CA THR A 143 -36.13 17.27 23.92
C THR A 143 -36.45 18.24 22.78
N ASN A 144 -35.68 18.22 21.69
CA ASN A 144 -35.91 19.09 20.53
C ASN A 144 -36.86 18.50 19.48
N ASN A 145 -37.59 17.41 19.79
CA ASN A 145 -38.55 16.76 18.87
C ASN A 145 -37.96 16.54 17.46
N THR A 146 -36.73 16.04 17.40
CA THR A 146 -36.08 15.77 16.12
C THR A 146 -36.79 14.62 15.43
N THR A 147 -37.33 14.83 14.22
CA THR A 147 -38.23 13.85 13.57
C THR A 147 -37.63 13.10 12.38
N SER A 148 -36.47 13.50 11.85
CA SER A 148 -35.89 12.85 10.68
C SER A 148 -34.39 13.10 10.48
N TRP A 149 -33.77 12.26 9.65
CA TRP A 149 -32.40 12.39 9.15
C TRP A 149 -32.08 13.73 8.46
N ALA A 150 -33.09 14.51 8.04
CA ALA A 150 -32.89 15.82 7.41
C ALA A 150 -32.32 16.87 8.38
N SER A 151 -32.53 16.68 9.69
CA SER A 151 -32.08 17.58 10.76
C SER A 151 -30.66 17.30 11.26
N LEU A 152 -29.99 16.27 10.72
CA LEU A 152 -28.69 15.77 11.20
C LEU A 152 -27.64 16.88 11.27
N GLY A 153 -27.50 17.68 10.21
CA GLY A 153 -26.54 18.79 10.17
C GLY A 153 -26.84 19.87 11.21
N THR A 154 -28.12 20.18 11.44
CA THR A 154 -28.56 21.17 12.42
C THR A 154 -28.26 20.70 13.84
N VAL A 155 -28.55 19.43 14.16
CA VAL A 155 -28.31 18.84 15.48
C VAL A 155 -26.81 18.78 15.80
N ILE A 156 -25.98 18.35 14.84
CA ILE A 156 -24.51 18.33 15.02
C ILE A 156 -23.99 19.74 15.31
N ASN A 157 -24.46 20.75 14.58
CA ASN A 157 -24.00 22.12 14.76
C ASN A 157 -24.46 22.70 16.10
N ALA A 158 -25.70 22.42 16.53
CA ALA A 158 -26.21 22.89 17.80
C ALA A 158 -25.51 22.25 19.00
N LEU A 159 -25.20 20.94 18.94
CA LEU A 159 -24.45 20.24 19.99
C LEU A 159 -23.00 20.74 20.07
N LYS A 160 -22.34 20.99 18.95
CA LYS A 160 -20.99 21.58 18.94
C LYS A 160 -20.94 23.01 19.49
N ALA A 161 -22.05 23.73 19.41
CA ALA A 161 -22.18 25.07 19.96
C ALA A 161 -22.67 25.08 21.42
N SER A 162 -23.05 23.93 21.99
CA SER A 162 -23.57 23.88 23.35
C SER A 162 -22.44 24.07 24.37
N PRO A 163 -22.68 24.77 25.49
CA PRO A 163 -21.67 24.93 26.54
C PRO A 163 -21.13 23.60 27.09
N SER A 164 -21.96 22.55 27.13
CA SER A 164 -21.59 21.24 27.67
C SER A 164 -20.73 20.39 26.72
N LEU A 165 -20.79 20.62 25.41
CA LEU A 165 -20.10 19.80 24.40
C LEU A 165 -19.19 20.59 23.47
N ARG A 166 -19.05 21.90 23.67
CA ARG A 166 -18.15 22.76 22.86
C ARG A 166 -16.72 22.24 22.81
N TRP A 167 -16.24 21.67 23.91
CA TRP A 167 -14.89 21.09 24.04
C TRP A 167 -14.82 19.62 23.66
N ALA A 168 -15.95 18.99 23.34
CA ALA A 168 -15.99 17.60 22.93
C ALA A 168 -15.42 17.43 21.51
N ASN A 169 -14.84 16.27 21.25
CA ASN A 169 -14.29 15.98 19.93
C ASN A 169 -15.40 16.01 18.86
N ALA A 170 -15.22 16.85 17.84
CA ALA A 170 -16.22 17.08 16.82
C ALA A 170 -16.59 15.83 15.99
N LEU A 171 -15.69 14.85 15.89
CA LEU A 171 -15.94 13.56 15.23
C LEU A 171 -16.71 12.62 16.16
N ASP A 172 -16.38 12.61 17.45
CA ASP A 172 -17.10 11.77 18.42
C ASP A 172 -18.52 12.27 18.62
N VAL A 173 -18.75 13.59 18.70
CA VAL A 173 -20.10 14.19 18.67
C VAL A 173 -20.85 13.75 17.41
N LYS A 174 -20.21 13.82 16.24
CA LYS A 174 -20.84 13.41 14.98
C LYS A 174 -21.20 11.91 14.97
N LYS A 175 -20.27 11.04 15.35
CA LYS A 175 -20.48 9.58 15.41
C LYS A 175 -21.60 9.22 16.38
N THR A 176 -21.63 9.87 17.54
CA THR A 176 -22.66 9.66 18.56
C THR A 176 -24.02 10.15 18.06
N VAL A 177 -24.09 11.30 17.38
CA VAL A 177 -25.34 11.76 16.74
C VAL A 177 -25.79 10.79 15.65
N ASP A 178 -24.89 10.33 14.79
CA ASP A 178 -25.21 9.34 13.76
C ASP A 178 -25.74 8.03 14.37
N LYS A 179 -25.15 7.59 15.49
CA LYS A 179 -25.61 6.42 16.26
C LYS A 179 -27.00 6.65 16.87
N VAL A 180 -27.22 7.77 17.57
CA VAL A 180 -28.53 8.11 18.17
C VAL A 180 -29.62 8.24 17.08
N PHE A 181 -29.28 8.80 15.92
CA PHE A 181 -30.20 8.89 14.79
C PHE A 181 -30.51 7.51 14.19
N LEU A 182 -29.52 6.63 14.09
CA LEU A 182 -29.72 5.25 13.66
C LEU A 182 -30.63 4.50 14.63
N ASP A 183 -30.38 4.64 15.94
CA ASP A 183 -31.13 3.97 16.99
C ASP A 183 -32.59 4.48 17.08
N LYS A 184 -32.83 5.78 16.80
CA LYS A 184 -34.19 6.38 16.82
C LYS A 184 -34.97 6.29 15.51
N PHE A 185 -34.30 6.45 14.36
CA PHE A 185 -34.96 6.60 13.06
C PHE A 185 -34.68 5.45 12.09
N GLY A 186 -33.86 4.47 12.48
CA GLY A 186 -33.45 3.37 11.61
C GLY A 186 -32.52 3.83 10.47
N ALA A 187 -32.23 2.91 9.53
CA ALA A 187 -31.31 3.17 8.44
C ALA A 187 -31.76 4.37 7.59
N LYS A 188 -30.79 5.24 7.25
CA LYS A 188 -31.04 6.43 6.42
C LYS A 188 -31.53 6.01 5.03
N GLU A 189 -32.80 6.29 4.72
CA GLU A 189 -33.35 6.04 3.38
C GLU A 189 -32.52 6.76 2.32
N ALA A 190 -32.05 6.00 1.33
CA ALA A 190 -31.31 6.54 0.20
C ALA A 190 -32.24 7.44 -0.63
N ALA A 191 -32.04 8.76 -0.54
CA ALA A 191 -32.77 9.70 -1.37
C ALA A 191 -32.50 9.41 -2.85
N LYS A 192 -33.57 9.16 -3.62
CA LYS A 192 -33.51 9.07 -5.09
C LYS A 192 -32.88 10.35 -5.67
N PRO A 193 -31.95 10.24 -6.64
CA PRO A 193 -31.29 11.40 -7.20
C PRO A 193 -32.31 12.24 -7.99
N LYS A 194 -32.54 13.49 -7.57
CA LYS A 194 -33.24 14.49 -8.38
C LYS A 194 -32.32 14.95 -9.50
N VAL A 195 -32.72 14.68 -10.73
CA VAL A 195 -32.17 15.27 -11.96
C VAL A 195 -32.33 16.80 -11.88
N LYS A 196 -31.22 17.54 -12.00
CA LYS A 196 -31.24 18.97 -12.28
C LYS A 196 -30.31 19.25 -13.46
N GLU A 197 -30.90 19.86 -14.48
CA GLU A 197 -30.25 20.33 -15.71
C GLU A 197 -29.12 21.33 -15.43
N ALA A 198 -28.11 21.29 -16.30
CA ALA A 198 -26.93 22.12 -16.26
C ALA A 198 -27.22 23.59 -16.60
N LYS A 199 -26.65 24.51 -15.81
CA LYS A 199 -26.41 25.91 -16.19
C LYS A 199 -24.90 26.22 -16.17
N PRO A 200 -24.44 27.21 -16.95
CA PRO A 200 -23.05 27.29 -17.40
C PRO A 200 -22.07 27.74 -16.32
N ALA A 201 -20.83 27.25 -16.43
CA ALA A 201 -19.73 27.47 -15.51
C ALA A 201 -19.29 28.95 -15.44
N GLY A 202 -19.52 29.56 -14.28
CA GLY A 202 -18.80 30.75 -13.82
C GLY A 202 -17.50 30.33 -13.12
N LYS A 203 -16.40 31.02 -13.45
CA LYS A 203 -15.03 30.80 -12.93
C LYS A 203 -14.98 30.67 -11.40
N ALA A 204 -14.60 29.49 -10.89
CA ALA A 204 -14.19 29.31 -9.50
C ALA A 204 -12.66 29.50 -9.38
N LYS A 205 -12.26 30.37 -8.44
CA LYS A 205 -10.86 30.50 -7.99
C LYS A 205 -10.44 29.19 -7.31
N LYS A 206 -9.20 28.75 -7.58
CA LYS A 206 -8.51 27.72 -6.79
C LYS A 206 -8.33 28.24 -5.35
N GLU A 207 -9.03 27.66 -4.40
CA GLU A 207 -8.61 27.62 -3.01
C GLU A 207 -7.73 26.37 -2.83
N GLU A 208 -6.55 26.55 -2.26
CA GLU A 208 -5.69 25.45 -1.82
C GLU A 208 -6.38 24.75 -0.65
N GLU A 209 -6.53 23.43 -0.74
CA GLU A 209 -7.08 22.62 0.35
C GLU A 209 -6.16 22.70 1.58
N PRO A 210 -6.70 22.92 2.79
CA PRO A 210 -5.91 22.87 4.01
C PRO A 210 -5.39 21.45 4.26
N VAL A 211 -4.11 21.36 4.63
CA VAL A 211 -3.43 20.10 4.98
C VAL A 211 -4.21 19.37 6.08
N ALA A 212 -4.68 18.17 5.77
CA ALA A 212 -5.40 17.31 6.70
C ALA A 212 -4.52 16.99 7.93
N PRO A 213 -5.12 16.84 9.14
CA PRO A 213 -4.39 16.37 10.32
C PRO A 213 -3.76 14.99 10.04
N PRO A 214 -2.69 14.60 10.75
CA PRO A 214 -2.07 13.29 10.55
C PRO A 214 -3.14 12.21 10.73
N ARG A 215 -3.44 11.47 9.66
CA ARG A 215 -4.34 10.32 9.71
C ARG A 215 -3.73 9.32 10.69
N LYS A 216 -4.51 8.87 11.67
CA LYS A 216 -4.12 7.73 12.51
C LYS A 216 -3.81 6.53 11.61
N SER A 217 -2.84 5.74 12.03
CA SER A 217 -2.41 4.58 11.24
C SER A 217 -3.56 3.59 11.08
N VAL A 218 -3.61 2.86 9.96
CA VAL A 218 -4.57 1.76 9.76
C VAL A 218 -4.44 0.67 10.83
N PHE A 219 -3.29 0.60 11.51
CA PHE A 219 -3.03 -0.29 12.64
C PHE A 219 -3.63 0.20 13.98
N GLU A 220 -4.01 1.48 14.08
CA GLU A 220 -4.55 2.10 15.30
C GLU A 220 -6.07 2.34 15.24
N GLU A 221 -6.68 2.12 14.07
CA GLU A 221 -8.10 2.33 13.84
C GLU A 221 -8.77 1.07 13.26
N GLY A 222 -10.11 1.09 13.26
CA GLY A 222 -10.91 0.02 12.64
C GLY A 222 -10.65 -1.35 13.27
N PHE A 223 -10.64 -2.39 12.42
CA PHE A 223 -10.47 -3.77 12.85
C PHE A 223 -9.15 -4.00 13.60
N LEU A 224 -8.03 -3.46 13.10
CA LEU A 224 -6.70 -3.69 13.66
C LEU A 224 -6.50 -2.94 14.98
N GLY A 225 -7.01 -1.71 15.09
CA GLY A 225 -6.95 -0.93 16.33
C GLY A 225 -7.82 -1.47 17.47
N GLN A 226 -8.77 -2.37 17.16
CA GLN A 226 -9.66 -3.02 18.15
C GLN A 226 -9.15 -4.39 18.60
N LEU A 227 -8.01 -4.86 18.09
CA LEU A 227 -7.43 -6.12 18.53
C LEU A 227 -6.96 -6.02 19.99
N HIS A 228 -7.07 -7.15 20.70
CA HIS A 228 -6.67 -7.29 22.09
C HIS A 228 -5.18 -7.00 22.32
N LYS A 229 -4.77 -6.65 23.54
CA LYS A 229 -3.34 -6.58 23.87
C LYS A 229 -2.77 -7.99 24.11
N PRO A 230 -1.47 -8.22 23.88
CA PRO A 230 -0.82 -9.49 24.19
C PRO A 230 -1.10 -9.95 25.63
N GLY A 231 -1.59 -11.19 25.76
CA GLY A 231 -1.96 -11.81 27.04
C GLY A 231 -3.37 -11.51 27.55
N GLU A 232 -4.15 -10.64 26.90
CA GLU A 232 -5.55 -10.37 27.27
C GLU A 232 -6.54 -11.39 26.67
N ASN A 233 -6.06 -12.29 25.80
CA ASN A 233 -6.89 -13.36 25.24
C ASN A 233 -7.35 -14.36 26.33
N PRO A 234 -8.59 -14.89 26.24
CA PRO A 234 -9.09 -15.89 27.18
C PRO A 234 -8.27 -17.17 27.12
N GLN A 235 -7.92 -17.72 28.29
CA GLN A 235 -7.24 -19.00 28.46
C GLN A 235 -8.02 -19.85 29.47
N ILE A 236 -8.05 -21.17 29.29
CA ILE A 236 -8.68 -22.09 30.26
C ILE A 236 -7.91 -22.15 31.58
N HIS A 237 -6.59 -21.94 31.54
CA HIS A 237 -5.73 -21.97 32.71
C HIS A 237 -4.82 -20.73 32.78
N PRO A 238 -4.73 -20.05 33.94
CA PRO A 238 -3.89 -18.86 34.10
C PRO A 238 -2.39 -19.08 33.86
N HIS A 239 -1.88 -20.31 34.05
CA HIS A 239 -0.47 -20.61 33.85
C HIS A 239 -0.04 -20.51 32.38
N LEU A 240 -0.94 -20.82 31.44
CA LEU A 240 -0.68 -20.70 29.99
C LEU A 240 -0.41 -19.26 29.59
N ARG A 241 -1.21 -18.32 30.10
CA ARG A 241 -0.99 -16.87 29.91
C ARG A 241 0.37 -16.44 30.47
N ARG A 242 0.73 -16.91 31.67
CA ARG A 242 2.03 -16.57 32.30
C ARG A 242 3.20 -17.08 31.47
N ALA A 243 3.13 -18.32 30.98
CA ALA A 243 4.16 -18.89 30.11
C ALA A 243 4.29 -18.12 28.80
N HIS A 244 3.15 -17.78 28.16
CA HIS A 244 3.12 -16.98 26.94
C HIS A 244 3.75 -15.59 27.14
N LEU A 245 3.38 -14.87 28.20
CA LEU A 245 3.94 -13.55 28.50
C LEU A 245 5.44 -13.63 28.83
N ALA A 246 5.89 -14.70 29.49
CA ALA A 246 7.31 -14.93 29.76
C ALA A 246 8.09 -15.20 28.46
N ALA A 247 7.52 -15.96 27.51
CA ALA A 247 8.16 -16.26 26.23
C ALA A 247 8.20 -15.05 25.28
N THR A 248 7.15 -14.24 25.26
CA THR A 248 7.00 -13.12 24.31
C THR A 248 7.44 -11.78 24.87
N GLY A 249 7.64 -11.65 26.18
CA GLY A 249 7.84 -10.36 26.84
C GLY A 249 6.64 -9.41 26.71
N GLY A 250 5.45 -9.93 26.40
CA GLY A 250 4.25 -9.12 26.12
C GLY A 250 4.28 -8.41 24.77
N GLN A 251 5.16 -8.83 23.84
CA GLN A 251 5.21 -8.28 22.48
C GLN A 251 4.12 -8.86 21.57
N VAL A 252 3.79 -8.13 20.50
CA VAL A 252 2.93 -8.63 19.42
C VAL A 252 3.69 -9.66 18.58
N TRP A 253 3.12 -10.85 18.41
CA TRP A 253 3.69 -11.93 17.61
C TRP A 253 2.62 -12.38 16.61
N THR A 254 2.92 -12.23 15.31
CA THR A 254 2.05 -12.61 14.18
C THR A 254 2.77 -13.63 13.28
N ARG A 255 2.07 -14.15 12.27
CA ARG A 255 2.66 -15.00 11.23
C ARG A 255 1.96 -14.82 9.90
N PHE A 256 2.74 -14.90 8.83
CA PHE A 256 2.24 -15.08 7.48
C PHE A 256 2.50 -16.54 7.06
N PRO A 257 1.44 -17.38 6.94
CA PRO A 257 1.60 -18.81 6.68
C PRO A 257 1.20 -19.24 5.25
N PRO A 258 1.94 -18.87 4.18
CA PRO A 258 1.58 -19.26 2.82
C PRO A 258 1.93 -20.73 2.53
N GLU A 259 1.11 -21.39 1.71
CA GLU A 259 1.46 -22.67 1.10
C GLU A 259 2.53 -22.46 0.00
N PRO A 260 3.65 -23.20 0.01
CA PRO A 260 4.76 -23.04 -0.94
C PRO A 260 4.53 -23.78 -2.25
N ASN A 261 3.30 -23.75 -2.76
CA ASN A 261 2.92 -24.49 -3.96
C ASN A 261 2.64 -23.57 -5.17
N GLY A 262 2.61 -22.25 -5.00
CA GLY A 262 2.27 -21.31 -6.06
C GLY A 262 2.74 -19.89 -5.81
N TYR A 263 2.71 -19.08 -6.86
CA TYR A 263 3.08 -17.66 -6.76
C TYR A 263 2.01 -16.84 -6.05
N LEU A 264 2.48 -15.91 -5.20
CA LEU A 264 1.62 -14.94 -4.54
C LEU A 264 0.97 -14.01 -5.56
N HIS A 265 -0.22 -13.53 -5.21
CA HIS A 265 -1.01 -12.57 -5.98
C HIS A 265 -1.37 -11.35 -5.17
N ILE A 266 -1.91 -10.31 -5.79
CA ILE A 266 -2.21 -9.02 -5.13
C ILE A 266 -3.03 -9.16 -3.84
N GLY A 267 -3.93 -10.15 -3.73
CA GLY A 267 -4.66 -10.42 -2.48
C GLY A 267 -3.76 -10.79 -1.30
N HIS A 268 -2.62 -11.45 -1.56
CA HIS A 268 -1.62 -11.78 -0.56
C HIS A 268 -0.85 -10.55 -0.08
N SER A 269 -0.79 -9.45 -0.83
CA SER A 269 -0.18 -8.21 -0.33
C SER A 269 -0.95 -7.66 0.88
N LYS A 270 -2.28 -7.86 0.93
CA LYS A 270 -3.07 -7.53 2.13
C LYS A 270 -2.70 -8.40 3.31
N ALA A 271 -2.50 -9.70 3.10
CA ALA A 271 -2.09 -10.61 4.17
C ALA A 271 -0.68 -10.29 4.71
N ILE A 272 0.26 -9.99 3.82
CA ILE A 272 1.62 -9.55 4.17
C ILE A 272 1.55 -8.24 4.95
N PHE A 273 0.88 -7.22 4.41
CA PHE A 273 0.74 -5.91 5.05
C PHE A 273 0.08 -6.00 6.42
N VAL A 274 -0.98 -6.80 6.57
CA VAL A 274 -1.67 -6.98 7.84
C VAL A 274 -0.77 -7.67 8.86
N ASN A 275 -0.17 -8.81 8.53
CA ASN A 275 0.60 -9.58 9.51
C ASN A 275 1.94 -8.93 9.86
N PHE A 276 2.76 -8.59 8.86
CA PHE A 276 4.06 -7.96 9.09
C PHE A 276 3.92 -6.51 9.54
N GLY A 277 3.00 -5.76 8.93
CA GLY A 277 2.77 -4.36 9.28
C GLY A 277 2.22 -4.18 10.69
N TYR A 278 1.32 -5.06 11.14
CA TYR A 278 0.80 -4.99 12.52
C TYR A 278 1.91 -5.30 13.54
N ALA A 279 2.72 -6.33 13.31
CA ALA A 279 3.88 -6.60 14.17
C ALA A 279 4.86 -5.41 14.17
N ALA A 280 5.22 -4.88 13.01
CA ALA A 280 6.17 -3.77 12.90
C ALA A 280 5.65 -2.49 13.60
N HIS A 281 4.36 -2.17 13.45
CA HIS A 281 3.73 -1.00 14.09
C HIS A 281 3.78 -1.09 15.62
N HIS A 282 3.66 -2.30 16.18
CA HIS A 282 3.67 -2.55 17.62
C HIS A 282 5.04 -2.98 18.19
N GLY A 283 6.13 -2.84 17.43
CA GLY A 283 7.47 -3.27 17.87
C GLY A 283 7.57 -4.78 18.16
N GLY A 284 6.73 -5.56 17.49
CA GLY A 284 6.58 -6.99 17.61
C GLY A 284 7.38 -7.79 16.58
N LYS A 285 7.03 -9.06 16.43
CA LYS A 285 7.69 -10.03 15.54
C LYS A 285 6.67 -10.70 14.63
N CYS A 286 7.05 -10.97 13.39
CA CYS A 286 6.25 -11.74 12.46
C CYS A 286 7.07 -12.91 11.91
N TYR A 287 6.53 -14.12 12.02
CA TYR A 287 7.07 -15.29 11.31
C TYR A 287 6.68 -15.25 9.84
N LEU A 288 7.58 -15.75 8.98
CA LEU A 288 7.20 -16.35 7.70
C LEU A 288 7.19 -17.85 7.91
N ARG A 289 5.99 -18.45 7.96
CA ARG A 289 5.85 -19.90 8.17
C ARG A 289 5.42 -20.55 6.87
N TYR A 290 6.25 -21.40 6.28
CA TYR A 290 5.78 -22.17 5.13
C TYR A 290 4.82 -23.26 5.61
N ASP A 291 3.58 -23.24 5.10
CA ASP A 291 2.63 -24.32 5.34
C ASP A 291 2.90 -25.46 4.36
N ASP A 292 3.86 -26.29 4.74
CA ASP A 292 4.31 -27.49 4.04
C ASP A 292 3.64 -28.77 4.57
N THR A 293 2.44 -28.66 5.17
CA THR A 293 1.72 -29.83 5.70
C THR A 293 1.36 -30.86 4.63
N ASN A 294 1.41 -30.49 3.35
CA ASN A 294 1.09 -31.37 2.24
C ASN A 294 2.35 -31.73 1.45
N PRO A 295 2.79 -33.01 1.45
CA PRO A 295 4.01 -33.43 0.73
C PRO A 295 3.90 -33.36 -0.80
N GLU A 296 2.74 -33.02 -1.35
CA GLU A 296 2.51 -32.91 -2.79
C GLU A 296 2.68 -31.48 -3.30
N LYS A 297 3.49 -31.32 -4.37
CA LYS A 297 3.57 -30.13 -5.25
C LYS A 297 4.39 -28.94 -4.74
N GLU A 298 5.49 -29.22 -4.08
CA GLU A 298 6.39 -28.18 -3.62
C GLU A 298 7.63 -28.09 -4.51
N GLU A 299 7.90 -26.90 -5.02
CA GLU A 299 9.07 -26.61 -5.85
C GLU A 299 9.86 -25.48 -5.19
N ALA A 300 11.19 -25.63 -5.10
CA ALA A 300 12.08 -24.66 -4.45
C ALA A 300 11.81 -23.20 -4.89
N ARG A 301 11.47 -23.00 -6.17
CA ARG A 301 11.13 -21.69 -6.75
C ARG A 301 10.00 -20.95 -6.02
N TYR A 302 9.03 -21.66 -5.43
CA TYR A 302 7.91 -21.03 -4.73
C TYR A 302 8.33 -20.53 -3.36
N PHE A 303 9.16 -21.29 -2.64
CA PHE A 303 9.72 -20.85 -1.36
C PHE A 303 10.54 -19.56 -1.54
N GLU A 304 11.45 -19.56 -2.52
CA GLU A 304 12.27 -18.39 -2.86
C GLU A 304 11.41 -17.20 -3.26
N SER A 305 10.44 -17.39 -4.16
CA SER A 305 9.58 -16.31 -4.64
C SER A 305 8.71 -15.71 -3.52
N ILE A 306 8.20 -16.53 -2.60
CA ILE A 306 7.42 -16.04 -1.45
C ILE A 306 8.30 -15.13 -0.57
N LEU A 307 9.51 -15.57 -0.22
CA LEU A 307 10.43 -14.75 0.57
C LEU A 307 10.78 -13.46 -0.17
N GLU A 308 11.11 -13.57 -1.45
CA GLU A 308 11.40 -12.44 -2.32
C GLU A 308 10.26 -11.42 -2.32
N MET A 309 9.01 -11.84 -2.45
CA MET A 309 7.85 -10.93 -2.47
C MET A 309 7.55 -10.29 -1.12
N VAL A 310 7.74 -11.02 0.00
CA VAL A 310 7.63 -10.43 1.35
C VAL A 310 8.66 -9.31 1.52
N ARG A 311 9.92 -9.58 1.13
CA ARG A 311 11.01 -8.62 1.24
C ARG A 311 10.89 -7.47 0.26
N TRP A 312 10.45 -7.74 -0.97
CA TRP A 312 10.19 -6.72 -1.99
C TRP A 312 9.12 -5.72 -1.54
N LEU A 313 8.07 -6.17 -0.85
CA LEU A 313 7.05 -5.29 -0.26
C LEU A 313 7.54 -4.48 0.95
N GLY A 314 8.80 -4.65 1.37
CA GLY A 314 9.43 -3.84 2.43
C GLY A 314 9.39 -4.46 3.82
N PHE A 315 9.02 -5.74 3.94
CA PHE A 315 8.95 -6.44 5.23
C PHE A 315 10.07 -7.46 5.37
N GLU A 316 10.54 -7.71 6.59
CA GLU A 316 11.53 -8.76 6.87
C GLU A 316 10.95 -9.75 7.89
N PRO A 317 11.02 -11.07 7.63
CA PRO A 317 10.64 -12.06 8.63
C PRO A 317 11.64 -12.06 9.78
N TRP A 318 11.11 -12.06 11.01
CA TRP A 318 11.95 -12.22 12.19
C TRP A 318 12.57 -13.63 12.23
N LYS A 319 11.77 -14.63 11.86
CA LYS A 319 12.19 -16.02 11.70
C LYS A 319 11.40 -16.68 10.59
N ILE A 320 12.08 -17.54 9.83
CA ILE A 320 11.46 -18.44 8.85
C ILE A 320 11.30 -19.80 9.53
N THR A 321 10.10 -20.37 9.44
CA THR A 321 9.76 -21.69 10.00
C THR A 321 8.95 -22.49 8.99
N TYR A 322 8.83 -23.79 9.25
CA TYR A 322 8.03 -24.72 8.47
C TYR A 322 7.02 -25.39 9.38
N SER A 323 5.84 -25.69 8.87
CA SER A 323 4.90 -26.54 9.62
C SER A 323 5.50 -27.93 9.89
N SER A 324 6.34 -28.44 8.99
CA SER A 324 7.05 -29.71 9.14
C SER A 324 8.12 -29.73 10.24
N ASP A 325 8.63 -28.56 10.66
CA ASP A 325 9.54 -28.45 11.81
C ASP A 325 8.87 -28.98 13.10
N TYR A 326 7.53 -28.98 13.15
CA TYR A 326 6.72 -29.34 14.31
C TYR A 326 6.03 -30.70 14.18
N PHE A 327 6.33 -31.52 13.15
CA PHE A 327 5.63 -32.80 12.95
C PHE A 327 5.77 -33.77 14.13
N THR A 328 6.88 -33.74 14.84
CA THR A 328 7.08 -34.61 16.03
C THR A 328 6.13 -34.18 17.15
N GLU A 329 6.12 -32.90 17.48
CA GLU A 329 5.28 -32.31 18.52
C GLU A 329 3.79 -32.42 18.16
N LEU A 330 3.44 -32.24 16.88
CA LEU A 330 2.08 -32.44 16.39
C LEU A 330 1.64 -33.91 16.51
N TYR A 331 2.56 -34.87 16.30
CA TYR A 331 2.25 -36.29 16.50
C TYR A 331 2.02 -36.60 17.98
N ASP A 332 2.89 -36.09 18.86
CA ASP A 332 2.79 -36.30 20.30
C ASP A 332 1.50 -35.70 20.87
N LEU A 333 1.10 -34.52 20.40
CA LEU A 333 -0.19 -33.92 20.73
C LEU A 333 -1.38 -34.72 20.19
N ALA A 334 -1.26 -35.33 19.00
CA ALA A 334 -2.31 -36.21 18.48
C ALA A 334 -2.48 -37.47 19.35
N VAL A 335 -1.37 -38.06 19.80
CA VAL A 335 -1.36 -39.17 20.76
C VAL A 335 -2.01 -38.76 22.08
N GLU A 336 -1.67 -37.58 22.60
CA GLU A 336 -2.28 -37.03 23.82
C GLU A 336 -3.79 -36.79 23.65
N LEU A 337 -4.23 -36.28 22.49
CA LEU A 337 -5.64 -36.10 22.18
C LEU A 337 -6.42 -37.42 22.20
N ILE A 338 -5.82 -38.52 21.71
CA ILE A 338 -6.40 -39.87 21.78
C ILE A 338 -6.47 -40.33 23.25
N LYS A 339 -5.41 -40.16 24.03
CA LYS A 339 -5.37 -40.55 25.47
C LYS A 339 -6.45 -39.85 26.29
N ARG A 340 -6.83 -38.62 25.91
CA ARG A 340 -7.92 -37.85 26.52
C ARG A 340 -9.32 -38.25 26.04
N ASP A 341 -9.43 -39.29 25.21
CA ASP A 341 -10.66 -39.68 24.50
C ASP A 341 -11.28 -38.52 23.69
N LYS A 342 -10.41 -37.69 23.08
CA LYS A 342 -10.78 -36.55 22.23
C LYS A 342 -10.39 -36.75 20.77
N ALA A 343 -9.90 -37.92 20.41
CA ALA A 343 -9.67 -38.35 19.02
C ALA A 343 -9.75 -39.87 18.90
N TYR A 344 -10.07 -40.35 17.69
CA TYR A 344 -10.18 -41.77 17.38
C TYR A 344 -9.76 -42.05 15.94
N VAL A 345 -9.25 -43.25 15.68
CA VAL A 345 -8.91 -43.68 14.31
C VAL A 345 -10.16 -44.21 13.61
N CYS A 346 -10.42 -43.72 12.41
CA CYS A 346 -11.58 -44.00 11.58
C CYS A 346 -11.16 -44.69 10.27
N HIS A 347 -11.88 -45.75 9.90
CA HIS A 347 -11.69 -46.48 8.64
C HIS A 347 -12.82 -46.24 7.62
N CYS A 348 -13.71 -45.30 7.89
CA CYS A 348 -14.76 -44.92 6.95
C CYS A 348 -14.16 -44.27 5.70
N THR A 349 -14.73 -44.60 4.56
CA THR A 349 -14.49 -43.95 3.27
C THR A 349 -14.91 -42.48 3.30
N GLN A 350 -14.45 -41.67 2.34
CA GLN A 350 -14.85 -40.26 2.27
C GLN A 350 -16.36 -40.10 2.03
N GLU A 351 -16.94 -40.99 1.25
CA GLU A 351 -18.38 -41.06 0.97
C GLU A 351 -19.17 -41.35 2.25
N GLU A 352 -18.71 -42.29 3.09
CA GLU A 352 -19.33 -42.59 4.38
C GLU A 352 -19.20 -41.41 5.34
N ILE A 353 -18.02 -40.78 5.44
CA ILE A 353 -17.82 -39.59 6.29
C ILE A 353 -18.76 -38.44 5.87
N LYS A 354 -18.95 -38.25 4.57
CA LYS A 354 -19.89 -37.27 4.00
C LYS A 354 -21.34 -37.57 4.35
N ILE A 355 -21.73 -38.84 4.25
CA ILE A 355 -23.06 -39.32 4.67
C ILE A 355 -23.25 -39.11 6.17
N ASP A 356 -22.24 -39.44 6.98
CA ASP A 356 -22.25 -39.27 8.44
C ASP A 356 -22.31 -37.80 8.85
N ARG A 357 -21.82 -36.88 8.01
CA ARG A 357 -21.95 -35.42 8.19
C ARG A 357 -23.24 -34.83 7.63
N GLY A 358 -24.17 -35.64 7.10
CA GLY A 358 -25.51 -35.19 6.74
C GLY A 358 -25.66 -34.53 5.35
N GLU A 359 -24.68 -34.68 4.44
CA GLU A 359 -24.62 -34.00 3.11
C GLU A 359 -25.86 -34.25 2.20
N LYS A 360 -26.75 -35.21 2.53
CA LYS A 360 -27.92 -35.58 1.72
C LYS A 360 -29.29 -35.56 2.44
N ARG A 361 -29.48 -34.72 3.47
CA ARG A 361 -30.74 -34.42 4.23
C ARG A 361 -30.86 -35.01 5.66
N GLY A 362 -29.75 -35.33 6.32
CA GLY A 362 -29.75 -35.88 7.69
C GLY A 362 -28.99 -35.03 8.70
N GLN A 363 -29.23 -35.25 10.00
CA GLN A 363 -28.37 -34.73 11.06
C GLN A 363 -27.04 -35.50 11.09
N PRO A 364 -25.92 -34.88 11.53
CA PRO A 364 -24.66 -35.57 11.70
C PRO A 364 -24.79 -36.76 12.66
N ARG A 365 -24.09 -37.85 12.38
CA ARG A 365 -24.08 -39.06 13.24
C ARG A 365 -22.68 -39.59 13.43
N ALA A 366 -22.48 -40.27 14.56
CA ALA A 366 -21.23 -40.94 14.86
C ALA A 366 -20.99 -42.10 13.88
N CYS A 367 -19.75 -42.21 13.38
CA CYS A 367 -19.34 -43.42 12.67
C CYS A 367 -19.13 -44.58 13.66
N ILE A 368 -19.07 -45.82 13.14
CA ILE A 368 -18.92 -47.02 13.97
C ILE A 368 -17.63 -47.04 14.82
N HIS A 369 -16.60 -46.28 14.39
CA HIS A 369 -15.29 -46.22 15.04
C HIS A 369 -15.21 -45.20 16.18
N ARG A 370 -16.20 -44.29 16.31
CA ARG A 370 -16.14 -43.13 17.22
C ARG A 370 -16.00 -43.51 18.70
N ASN A 371 -16.58 -44.66 19.09
CA ASN A 371 -16.58 -45.16 20.46
C ASN A 371 -15.59 -46.32 20.66
N ARG A 372 -14.64 -46.52 19.74
CA ARG A 372 -13.61 -47.54 19.93
C ARG A 372 -12.75 -47.22 21.15
N PRO A 373 -12.23 -48.23 21.88
CA PRO A 373 -11.35 -48.01 23.03
C PRO A 373 -10.13 -47.15 22.70
N VAL A 374 -9.64 -46.40 23.68
CA VAL A 374 -8.47 -45.52 23.54
C VAL A 374 -7.24 -46.32 23.12
N GLU A 375 -7.03 -47.49 23.72
CA GLU A 375 -5.90 -48.39 23.45
C GLU A 375 -5.92 -48.88 21.99
N GLU A 376 -7.10 -49.12 21.43
CA GLU A 376 -7.28 -49.53 20.05
C GLU A 376 -6.97 -48.38 19.08
N SER A 377 -7.43 -47.17 19.38
CA SER A 377 -7.09 -45.98 18.59
C SER A 377 -5.58 -45.69 18.62
N LEU A 378 -4.91 -45.85 19.76
CA LEU A 378 -3.46 -45.70 19.88
C LEU A 378 -2.72 -46.72 19.02
N ALA A 379 -3.11 -47.99 19.09
CA ALA A 379 -2.51 -49.05 18.28
C ALA A 379 -2.70 -48.80 16.78
N GLU A 380 -3.89 -48.35 16.37
CA GLU A 380 -4.14 -48.05 14.96
C GLU A 380 -3.42 -46.80 14.46
N PHE A 381 -3.31 -45.75 15.29
CA PHE A 381 -2.61 -44.53 14.89
C PHE A 381 -1.11 -44.77 14.74
N GLU A 382 -0.50 -45.54 15.65
CA GLU A 382 0.88 -46.01 15.49
C GLU A 382 1.02 -46.91 14.25
N GLY A 383 0.02 -47.75 13.97
CA GLY A 383 -0.07 -48.51 12.72
C GLY A 383 -0.08 -47.62 11.47
N MET A 384 -0.85 -46.52 11.48
CA MET A 384 -0.88 -45.54 10.39
C MET A 384 0.51 -44.92 10.19
N LYS A 385 1.17 -44.46 11.27
CA LYS A 385 2.52 -43.89 11.22
C LYS A 385 3.55 -44.87 10.63
N ASN A 386 3.46 -46.15 10.99
CA ASN A 386 4.36 -47.19 10.51
C ASN A 386 4.03 -47.73 9.10
N GLY A 387 2.94 -47.26 8.49
CA GLY A 387 2.55 -47.61 7.12
C GLY A 387 1.79 -48.94 7.00
N LYS A 388 1.02 -49.31 8.03
CA LYS A 388 0.08 -50.44 7.99
C LYS A 388 -1.05 -50.24 6.97
N TYR A 389 -1.37 -48.98 6.66
CA TYR A 389 -2.52 -48.57 5.85
C TYR A 389 -2.08 -47.86 4.58
N ARG A 390 -2.86 -48.02 3.50
CA ARG A 390 -2.73 -47.21 2.28
C ARG A 390 -3.49 -45.89 2.42
N PRO A 391 -3.23 -44.89 1.56
CA PRO A 391 -3.99 -43.66 1.53
C PRO A 391 -5.50 -43.93 1.47
N LYS A 392 -6.26 -43.19 2.28
CA LYS A 392 -7.73 -43.28 2.44
C LYS A 392 -8.27 -44.52 3.19
N GLU A 393 -7.42 -45.46 3.62
CA GLU A 393 -7.87 -46.63 4.41
C GLU A 393 -8.01 -46.33 5.92
N ALA A 394 -7.30 -45.32 6.41
CA ALA A 394 -7.37 -44.88 7.80
C ALA A 394 -7.12 -43.37 7.92
N ASN A 395 -7.79 -42.73 8.87
CA ASN A 395 -7.57 -41.34 9.24
C ASN A 395 -7.81 -41.14 10.74
N LEU A 396 -7.06 -40.23 11.35
CA LEU A 396 -7.34 -39.81 12.72
C LEU A 396 -8.40 -38.70 12.68
N ARG A 397 -9.48 -38.83 13.45
CA ARG A 397 -10.52 -37.81 13.58
C ARG A 397 -10.56 -37.26 15.00
N MET A 398 -10.73 -35.96 15.12
CA MET A 398 -11.05 -35.30 16.39
C MET A 398 -12.43 -35.77 16.84
N LYS A 399 -12.62 -36.07 18.12
CA LYS A 399 -13.90 -36.45 18.74
C LYS A 399 -14.54 -35.20 19.33
N GLN A 400 -15.18 -34.43 18.46
CA GLN A 400 -15.75 -33.12 18.75
C GLN A 400 -17.23 -33.26 19.14
N ASP A 401 -18.07 -32.30 18.76
CA ASP A 401 -19.50 -32.32 19.01
C ASP A 401 -20.28 -32.38 17.69
N LEU A 402 -20.92 -33.52 17.45
CA LEU A 402 -21.72 -33.77 16.25
C LEU A 402 -23.09 -33.08 16.30
N GLU A 403 -23.54 -32.65 17.48
CA GLU A 403 -24.80 -31.92 17.67
C GLU A 403 -24.62 -30.41 17.46
N ASP A 404 -23.38 -29.93 17.45
CA ASP A 404 -23.05 -28.54 17.17
C ASP A 404 -23.53 -28.15 15.76
N GLY A 405 -24.15 -26.99 15.60
CA GLY A 405 -24.63 -26.52 14.29
C GLY A 405 -23.50 -26.16 13.31
N ASN A 406 -22.25 -26.11 13.76
CA ASN A 406 -21.08 -25.77 12.96
C ASN A 406 -20.41 -27.03 12.37
N PRO A 407 -20.31 -27.18 11.04
CA PRO A 407 -19.63 -28.31 10.40
C PRO A 407 -18.17 -28.51 10.82
N GLN A 408 -17.50 -27.45 11.30
CA GLN A 408 -16.13 -27.53 11.80
C GLN A 408 -16.01 -28.25 13.16
N MET A 409 -17.14 -28.61 13.78
CA MET A 409 -17.20 -29.43 14.99
C MET A 409 -17.60 -30.88 14.67
N TRP A 410 -17.79 -31.25 13.41
CA TRP A 410 -18.27 -32.60 13.03
C TRP A 410 -17.13 -33.59 12.81
N ASP A 411 -16.42 -33.85 13.88
CA ASP A 411 -15.29 -34.76 13.97
C ASP A 411 -14.31 -34.55 12.78
N LEU A 412 -13.63 -33.41 12.76
CA LEU A 412 -12.65 -33.03 11.75
C LEU A 412 -11.52 -34.06 11.66
N THR A 413 -11.00 -34.28 10.46
CA THR A 413 -9.83 -35.12 10.26
C THR A 413 -8.60 -34.39 10.77
N ALA A 414 -7.86 -35.02 11.68
CA ALA A 414 -6.60 -34.53 12.22
C ALA A 414 -5.39 -35.02 11.41
N TYR A 415 -5.36 -36.29 11.00
CA TYR A 415 -4.28 -36.89 10.21
C TYR A 415 -4.79 -37.74 9.06
N ARG A 416 -4.04 -37.73 7.96
CA ARG A 416 -4.27 -38.57 6.77
C ARG A 416 -3.02 -39.36 6.41
N VAL A 417 -3.19 -40.57 5.89
CA VAL A 417 -2.11 -41.38 5.30
C VAL A 417 -1.81 -40.87 3.89
N LEU A 418 -0.54 -40.61 3.59
CA LEU A 418 -0.04 -40.29 2.24
C LEU A 418 1.24 -41.09 1.98
N GLU A 419 1.46 -41.48 0.73
CA GLU A 419 2.66 -42.23 0.30
C GLU A 419 3.75 -41.33 -0.30
N THR A 420 3.42 -40.08 -0.59
CA THR A 420 4.36 -39.12 -1.19
C THR A 420 5.43 -38.70 -0.17
N PRO A 421 6.73 -38.79 -0.48
CA PRO A 421 7.79 -38.27 0.37
C PRO A 421 7.66 -36.75 0.57
N HIS A 422 7.96 -36.28 1.76
CA HIS A 422 7.98 -34.85 2.07
C HIS A 422 9.29 -34.20 1.61
N HIS A 423 9.24 -32.96 1.13
CA HIS A 423 10.45 -32.27 0.63
C HIS A 423 11.56 -32.15 1.70
N ARG A 424 11.21 -31.76 2.94
CA ARG A 424 12.14 -31.69 4.10
C ARG A 424 12.32 -32.96 4.92
N THR A 425 11.23 -33.66 5.25
CA THR A 425 11.27 -34.81 6.17
C THR A 425 11.34 -36.16 5.45
N HIS A 426 11.43 -36.14 4.12
CA HIS A 426 11.59 -37.29 3.25
C HIS A 426 10.57 -38.40 3.56
N ASP A 427 11.05 -39.61 3.88
CA ASP A 427 10.25 -40.80 4.17
C ASP A 427 10.00 -41.03 5.66
N LYS A 428 10.41 -40.09 6.53
CA LYS A 428 10.23 -40.20 7.99
C LYS A 428 8.75 -40.33 8.39
N TRP A 429 7.86 -39.68 7.64
CA TRP A 429 6.43 -39.64 7.92
C TRP A 429 5.61 -40.23 6.78
N LYS A 430 4.67 -41.13 7.14
CA LYS A 430 3.65 -41.68 6.23
C LYS A 430 2.25 -41.15 6.52
N ILE A 431 2.15 -40.34 7.57
CA ILE A 431 0.94 -39.66 7.99
C ILE A 431 1.24 -38.18 8.12
N TYR A 432 0.29 -37.36 7.72
CA TYR A 432 0.45 -35.91 7.71
C TYR A 432 -0.75 -35.27 8.41
N PRO A 433 -0.51 -34.27 9.27
CA PRO A 433 -1.58 -33.52 9.90
C PRO A 433 -2.35 -32.72 8.85
N THR A 434 -3.61 -32.39 9.15
CA THR A 434 -4.41 -31.49 8.32
C THR A 434 -4.14 -30.03 8.68
N TYR A 435 -4.61 -29.13 7.81
CA TYR A 435 -4.57 -27.68 8.05
C TYR A 435 -5.19 -27.31 9.40
N ASP A 436 -6.41 -27.81 9.68
CA ASP A 436 -7.15 -27.52 10.91
C ASP A 436 -6.45 -28.04 12.18
N PHE A 437 -5.69 -29.13 12.09
CA PHE A 437 -4.89 -29.64 13.22
C PHE A 437 -3.58 -28.86 13.39
N THR A 438 -2.95 -28.46 12.29
CA THR A 438 -1.61 -27.87 12.30
C THR A 438 -1.65 -26.40 12.71
N HIS A 439 -2.49 -25.58 12.08
CA HIS A 439 -2.37 -24.12 12.19
C HIS A 439 -2.53 -23.60 13.61
N CYS A 440 -3.51 -24.11 14.35
CA CYS A 440 -3.76 -23.69 15.73
C CYS A 440 -2.68 -24.15 16.70
N LEU A 441 -2.18 -25.38 16.53
CA LEU A 441 -1.16 -25.94 17.41
C LEU A 441 0.21 -25.33 17.14
N VAL A 442 0.57 -25.09 15.88
CA VAL A 442 1.82 -24.38 15.56
C VAL A 442 1.74 -22.92 15.98
N ASP A 443 0.59 -22.25 15.83
CA ASP A 443 0.40 -20.90 16.40
C ASP A 443 0.56 -20.90 17.93
N SER A 444 0.14 -21.97 18.61
CA SER A 444 0.35 -22.16 20.05
C SER A 444 1.85 -22.31 20.40
N MET A 445 2.55 -23.21 19.70
CA MET A 445 3.98 -23.49 19.90
C MET A 445 4.83 -22.24 19.61
N GLU A 446 4.51 -21.51 18.55
CA GLU A 446 5.18 -20.27 18.16
C GLU A 446 4.79 -19.07 19.03
N ASN A 447 3.90 -19.24 20.01
CA ASN A 447 3.41 -18.17 20.90
C ASN A 447 2.80 -16.97 20.14
N ILE A 448 2.07 -17.25 19.06
CA ILE A 448 1.37 -16.22 18.28
C ILE A 448 0.33 -15.53 19.16
N SER A 449 0.44 -14.22 19.36
CA SER A 449 -0.61 -13.47 20.05
C SER A 449 -1.77 -13.13 19.12
N HIS A 450 -1.46 -12.85 17.85
CA HIS A 450 -2.43 -12.40 16.85
C HIS A 450 -2.40 -13.30 15.62
N SER A 451 -3.31 -14.28 15.57
CA SER A 451 -3.48 -15.17 14.42
C SER A 451 -4.45 -14.52 13.42
N LEU A 452 -3.92 -13.77 12.47
CA LEU A 452 -4.71 -12.99 11.52
C LEU A 452 -4.91 -13.77 10.21
N CYS A 453 -6.17 -14.02 9.85
CA CYS A 453 -6.54 -14.78 8.65
C CYS A 453 -7.75 -14.14 7.94
N THR A 454 -8.23 -14.75 6.87
CA THR A 454 -9.36 -14.20 6.11
C THR A 454 -10.70 -14.70 6.62
N THR A 455 -11.78 -13.95 6.35
CA THR A 455 -13.15 -14.27 6.80
C THR A 455 -13.71 -15.63 6.34
N GLU A 456 -13.09 -16.25 5.34
CA GLU A 456 -13.40 -17.62 4.93
C GLU A 456 -13.21 -18.64 6.06
N PHE A 457 -12.38 -18.32 7.07
CA PHE A 457 -12.05 -19.20 8.19
C PHE A 457 -12.76 -18.83 9.51
N ILE A 458 -13.81 -17.99 9.47
CA ILE A 458 -14.58 -17.65 10.69
C ILE A 458 -15.18 -18.88 11.35
N ALA A 459 -15.74 -19.80 10.55
CA ALA A 459 -16.35 -21.02 11.07
C ALA A 459 -15.32 -21.93 11.76
N SER A 460 -14.07 -21.94 11.28
CA SER A 460 -13.00 -22.77 11.85
C SER A 460 -12.41 -22.20 13.14
N ARG A 461 -12.74 -20.95 13.53
CA ARG A 461 -12.29 -20.41 14.82
C ARG A 461 -12.77 -21.25 16.00
N GLN A 462 -13.97 -21.81 15.92
CA GLN A 462 -14.50 -22.64 16.99
C GLN A 462 -13.69 -23.93 17.15
N SER A 463 -13.35 -24.60 16.04
CA SER A 463 -12.51 -25.80 16.05
C SER A 463 -11.06 -25.50 16.42
N TYR A 464 -10.56 -24.32 16.02
CA TYR A 464 -9.25 -23.78 16.40
C TYR A 464 -9.15 -23.64 17.93
N ASP A 465 -10.11 -22.96 18.53
CA ASP A 465 -10.16 -22.72 19.98
C ASP A 465 -10.36 -24.04 20.74
N TRP A 466 -11.25 -24.92 20.25
CA TRP A 466 -11.52 -26.24 20.83
C TRP A 466 -10.26 -27.10 20.90
N LEU A 467 -9.44 -27.14 19.84
CA LEU A 467 -8.28 -28.02 19.81
C LEU A 467 -7.22 -27.59 20.84
N CYS A 468 -6.99 -26.28 20.98
CA CYS A 468 -6.07 -25.76 21.99
C CYS A 468 -6.56 -26.07 23.40
N ASP A 469 -7.85 -25.89 23.67
CA ASP A 469 -8.45 -26.17 24.97
C ASP A 469 -8.44 -27.68 25.30
N ALA A 470 -8.73 -28.55 24.32
CA ALA A 470 -8.74 -30.01 24.50
C ALA A 470 -7.35 -30.56 24.88
N LEU A 471 -6.29 -29.93 24.36
CA LEU A 471 -4.89 -30.26 24.67
C LEU A 471 -4.31 -29.47 25.83
N GLU A 472 -5.09 -28.53 26.38
CA GLU A 472 -4.67 -27.63 27.45
C GLU A 472 -3.38 -26.85 27.14
N VAL A 473 -3.19 -26.48 25.87
CA VAL A 473 -2.06 -25.66 25.40
C VAL A 473 -2.47 -24.19 25.32
N TYR A 474 -1.50 -23.28 25.15
CA TYR A 474 -1.79 -21.87 24.94
C TYR A 474 -2.76 -21.71 23.76
N LYS A 475 -3.79 -20.88 23.92
CA LYS A 475 -4.80 -20.63 22.88
C LYS A 475 -4.58 -19.25 22.24
N PRO A 476 -3.90 -19.15 21.08
CA PRO A 476 -3.79 -17.90 20.32
C PRO A 476 -5.17 -17.35 19.96
N ARG A 477 -5.28 -16.04 19.75
CA ARG A 477 -6.53 -15.45 19.28
C ARG A 477 -6.55 -15.36 17.75
N GLN A 478 -7.40 -16.18 17.12
CA GLN A 478 -7.74 -16.02 15.70
C GLN A 478 -8.65 -14.80 15.49
N SER A 479 -8.32 -13.95 14.53
CA SER A 479 -9.13 -12.81 14.10
C SER A 479 -9.15 -12.69 12.58
N GLU A 480 -10.33 -12.47 12.02
CA GLU A 480 -10.55 -12.62 10.58
C GLU A 480 -10.83 -11.28 9.89
N TYR A 481 -10.11 -10.99 8.80
CA TYR A 481 -10.31 -9.79 7.98
C TYR A 481 -10.80 -10.15 6.56
N GLY A 482 -11.48 -9.21 5.91
CA GLY A 482 -12.01 -9.41 4.57
C GLY A 482 -10.91 -9.47 3.53
N ARG A 483 -10.97 -10.45 2.63
CA ARG A 483 -10.03 -10.60 1.52
C ARG A 483 -10.03 -9.39 0.57
N LEU A 484 -8.94 -9.24 -0.19
CA LEU A 484 -8.84 -8.30 -1.29
C LEU A 484 -8.98 -9.05 -2.62
N ASN A 485 -9.96 -8.64 -3.43
CA ASN A 485 -10.14 -9.09 -4.81
C ASN A 485 -10.04 -7.91 -5.76
N LEU A 486 -9.45 -8.14 -6.93
CA LEU A 486 -9.53 -7.20 -8.05
C LEU A 486 -10.55 -7.70 -9.07
N GLU A 487 -11.53 -6.85 -9.36
CA GLU A 487 -12.50 -7.09 -10.43
C GLU A 487 -11.81 -6.91 -11.80
N GLY A 488 -12.24 -7.68 -12.80
CA GLY A 488 -11.60 -7.73 -14.11
C GLY A 488 -10.31 -8.58 -14.15
N SER A 489 -10.06 -9.38 -13.11
CA SER A 489 -8.87 -10.24 -13.01
C SER A 489 -9.21 -11.64 -12.47
N ILE A 490 -8.26 -12.56 -12.60
CA ILE A 490 -8.32 -13.91 -12.06
C ILE A 490 -7.19 -14.08 -11.05
N MET A 491 -7.55 -14.49 -9.83
CA MET A 491 -6.58 -14.76 -8.75
C MET A 491 -6.48 -16.26 -8.39
N SER A 492 -7.34 -17.10 -8.99
CA SER A 492 -7.30 -18.54 -8.78
C SER A 492 -6.08 -19.15 -9.45
N LYS A 493 -5.20 -19.77 -8.66
CA LYS A 493 -4.00 -20.48 -9.14
C LYS A 493 -4.29 -21.45 -10.27
N ARG A 494 -5.34 -22.28 -10.16
CA ARG A 494 -5.74 -23.23 -11.21
C ARG A 494 -6.07 -22.54 -12.54
N LYS A 495 -6.75 -21.39 -12.48
CA LYS A 495 -7.11 -20.64 -13.68
C LYS A 495 -5.91 -19.88 -14.27
N ILE A 496 -5.00 -19.37 -13.43
CA ILE A 496 -3.75 -18.74 -13.89
C ILE A 496 -2.83 -19.78 -14.55
N ALA A 497 -2.69 -20.97 -13.96
CA ALA A 497 -1.95 -22.07 -14.57
C ALA A 497 -2.48 -22.38 -15.98
N ALA A 498 -3.80 -22.49 -16.12
CA ALA A 498 -4.44 -22.69 -17.41
C ALA A 498 -4.18 -21.54 -18.41
N LEU A 499 -4.13 -20.27 -17.97
CA LEU A 499 -3.77 -19.15 -18.86
C LEU A 499 -2.34 -19.28 -19.40
N VAL A 500 -1.41 -19.76 -18.58
CA VAL A 500 0.00 -19.97 -18.94
C VAL A 500 0.15 -21.19 -19.85
N GLU A 501 -0.42 -22.33 -19.45
CA GLU A 501 -0.37 -23.60 -20.20
C GLU A 501 -1.01 -23.48 -21.59
N ASP A 502 -2.12 -22.77 -21.71
CA ASP A 502 -2.81 -22.54 -22.98
C ASP A 502 -2.17 -21.41 -23.82
N GLY A 503 -1.12 -20.75 -23.33
CA GLY A 503 -0.36 -19.73 -24.07
C GLY A 503 -1.04 -18.36 -24.21
N PHE A 504 -2.09 -18.07 -23.43
CA PHE A 504 -2.73 -16.74 -23.43
C PHE A 504 -1.85 -15.66 -22.79
N VAL A 505 -1.01 -16.07 -21.85
CA VAL A 505 0.02 -15.24 -21.21
C VAL A 505 1.37 -15.94 -21.26
N SER A 506 2.45 -15.15 -21.28
CA SER A 506 3.81 -15.67 -21.51
C SER A 506 4.36 -16.51 -20.36
N ALA A 507 4.01 -16.17 -19.12
CA ALA A 507 4.46 -16.84 -17.91
C ALA A 507 3.64 -16.37 -16.69
N TRP A 508 3.93 -16.91 -15.50
CA TRP A 508 3.34 -16.48 -14.23
C TRP A 508 3.67 -15.03 -13.85
N ASP A 509 4.72 -14.47 -14.43
CA ASP A 509 5.11 -13.06 -14.27
C ASP A 509 4.73 -12.17 -15.45
N ASP A 510 3.86 -12.63 -16.36
CA ASP A 510 3.34 -11.81 -17.45
C ASP A 510 2.68 -10.54 -16.87
N PRO A 511 3.09 -9.32 -17.29
CA PRO A 511 2.60 -8.06 -16.70
C PRO A 511 1.08 -7.82 -16.77
N ARG A 512 0.32 -8.62 -17.52
CA ARG A 512 -1.14 -8.59 -17.56
C ARG A 512 -1.79 -9.35 -16.40
N LEU A 513 -1.03 -10.19 -15.69
CA LEU A 513 -1.48 -10.90 -14.49
C LEU A 513 -1.35 -10.03 -13.24
N TYR A 514 -2.06 -10.42 -12.19
CA TYR A 514 -2.01 -9.79 -10.87
C TYR A 514 -1.34 -10.69 -9.82
N THR A 515 -0.42 -11.54 -10.27
CA THR A 515 0.59 -12.14 -9.39
C THR A 515 1.53 -11.03 -8.91
N LEU A 516 2.13 -11.16 -7.71
CA LEU A 516 3.04 -10.12 -7.21
C LEU A 516 4.29 -10.01 -8.10
N ILE A 517 4.80 -11.15 -8.60
CA ILE A 517 5.91 -11.18 -9.56
C ILE A 517 5.57 -10.49 -10.88
N ALA A 518 4.33 -10.63 -11.39
CA ALA A 518 3.89 -9.91 -12.58
C ALA A 518 3.80 -8.40 -12.35
N LEU A 519 3.27 -7.97 -11.20
CA LEU A 519 3.19 -6.55 -10.86
C LEU A 519 4.57 -5.93 -10.67
N ARG A 520 5.51 -6.69 -10.08
CA ARG A 520 6.92 -6.31 -10.00
C ARG A 520 7.51 -6.14 -11.40
N ARG A 521 7.40 -7.15 -12.27
CA ARG A 521 7.90 -7.10 -13.67
C ARG A 521 7.24 -6.00 -14.50
N ARG A 522 5.95 -5.73 -14.30
CA ARG A 522 5.22 -4.61 -14.92
C ARG A 522 5.85 -3.27 -14.55
N GLY A 523 6.54 -3.19 -13.41
CA GLY A 523 7.20 -2.01 -12.89
C GLY A 523 6.43 -1.28 -11.79
N VAL A 524 5.40 -1.89 -11.21
CA VAL A 524 4.66 -1.29 -10.10
C VAL A 524 5.58 -1.17 -8.87
N PRO A 525 5.74 0.01 -8.26
CA PRO A 525 6.56 0.13 -7.05
C PRO A 525 5.94 -0.61 -5.86
N PRO A 526 6.73 -1.29 -5.00
CA PRO A 526 6.20 -1.98 -3.82
C PRO A 526 5.48 -1.02 -2.87
N GLY A 527 5.99 0.20 -2.70
CA GLY A 527 5.37 1.26 -1.91
C GLY A 527 3.97 1.68 -2.40
N ALA A 528 3.71 1.56 -3.71
CA ALA A 528 2.38 1.81 -4.27
C ALA A 528 1.37 0.73 -3.87
N ILE A 529 1.80 -0.55 -3.84
CA ILE A 529 0.97 -1.67 -3.37
C ILE A 529 0.67 -1.54 -1.87
N VAL A 530 1.69 -1.21 -1.07
CA VAL A 530 1.52 -0.98 0.38
C VAL A 530 0.57 0.18 0.65
N SER A 531 0.72 1.28 -0.10
CA SER A 531 -0.16 2.45 0.01
C SER A 531 -1.58 2.15 -0.44
N PHE A 532 -1.76 1.33 -1.48
CA PHE A 532 -3.07 0.84 -1.91
C PHE A 532 -3.77 0.06 -0.81
N VAL A 533 -3.11 -0.96 -0.23
CA VAL A 533 -3.69 -1.76 0.85
C VAL A 533 -3.99 -0.91 2.08
N SER A 534 -3.05 -0.03 2.47
CA SER A 534 -3.22 0.87 3.61
C SER A 534 -4.44 1.79 3.44
N THR A 535 -4.62 2.36 2.24
CA THR A 535 -5.73 3.29 1.93
C THR A 535 -7.08 2.60 1.88
N LEU A 536 -7.14 1.32 1.48
CA LEU A 536 -8.38 0.54 1.52
C LEU A 536 -8.87 0.28 2.95
N GLY A 537 -7.94 0.30 3.92
CA GLY A 537 -8.22 -0.07 5.29
C GLY A 537 -8.42 -1.57 5.48
N VAL A 538 -8.60 -1.96 6.74
CA VAL A 538 -8.83 -3.35 7.13
C VAL A 538 -10.14 -3.43 7.90
N SER A 539 -11.06 -4.25 7.41
CA SER A 539 -12.36 -4.55 7.99
C SER A 539 -12.68 -6.02 7.76
N THR A 540 -13.76 -6.52 8.35
CA THR A 540 -14.27 -7.89 8.15
C THR A 540 -14.94 -8.06 6.78
N SER A 541 -15.32 -6.98 6.10
CA SER A 541 -15.95 -7.06 4.78
C SER A 541 -14.92 -7.26 3.67
N ALA A 542 -15.20 -8.17 2.74
CA ALA A 542 -14.38 -8.35 1.54
C ALA A 542 -14.29 -7.04 0.73
N SER A 543 -13.08 -6.72 0.27
CA SER A 543 -12.81 -5.56 -0.57
C SER A 543 -12.74 -6.04 -2.03
N ASN A 544 -13.79 -5.79 -2.80
CA ASN A 544 -13.77 -5.98 -4.25
C ASN A 544 -13.48 -4.63 -4.90
N ILE A 545 -12.37 -4.53 -5.60
CA ILE A 545 -11.84 -3.26 -6.10
C ILE A 545 -11.62 -3.36 -7.61
N GLU A 546 -12.10 -2.35 -8.34
CA GLU A 546 -11.85 -2.21 -9.77
C GLU A 546 -10.36 -1.98 -10.06
N ILE A 547 -9.86 -2.56 -11.15
CA ILE A 547 -8.49 -2.34 -11.64
C ILE A 547 -8.15 -0.85 -11.78
N ALA A 548 -9.10 -0.04 -12.26
CA ALA A 548 -8.90 1.40 -12.44
C ALA A 548 -8.48 2.10 -11.14
N ARG A 549 -9.04 1.70 -9.99
CA ARG A 549 -8.69 2.26 -8.68
C ARG A 549 -7.28 1.83 -8.23
N PHE A 550 -6.87 0.60 -8.54
CA PHE A 550 -5.49 0.16 -8.32
C PHE A 550 -4.51 0.98 -9.18
N ASP A 551 -4.78 1.08 -10.49
CA ASP A 551 -3.98 1.86 -11.43
C ASP A 551 -3.90 3.34 -11.05
N GLN A 552 -4.99 3.93 -10.54
CA GLN A 552 -5.01 5.29 -10.00
C GLN A 552 -4.03 5.44 -8.82
N THR A 553 -3.97 4.47 -7.92
CA THR A 553 -3.05 4.50 -6.77
C THR A 553 -1.59 4.41 -7.23
N VAL A 554 -1.32 3.52 -8.20
CA VAL A 554 0.02 3.40 -8.82
C VAL A 554 0.41 4.70 -9.49
N ARG A 555 -0.50 5.33 -10.24
CA ARG A 555 -0.27 6.61 -10.92
C ARG A 555 0.03 7.74 -9.93
N GLN A 556 -0.74 7.85 -8.85
CA GLN A 556 -0.52 8.87 -7.82
C GLN A 556 0.84 8.70 -7.13
N TYR A 557 1.24 7.44 -6.86
CA TYR A 557 2.55 7.14 -6.28
C TYR A 557 3.68 7.53 -7.24
N LEU A 558 3.57 7.15 -8.52
CA LEU A 558 4.58 7.45 -9.54
C LEU A 558 4.65 8.95 -9.88
N GLU A 559 3.55 9.70 -9.79
CA GLU A 559 3.56 11.15 -10.04
C GLU A 559 4.48 11.91 -9.07
N GLY A 560 4.60 11.41 -7.83
CA GLY A 560 5.47 11.99 -6.81
C GLY A 560 6.90 11.44 -6.78
N THR A 561 7.16 10.30 -7.43
CA THR A 561 8.43 9.55 -7.27
C THR A 561 9.20 9.33 -8.57
N ALA A 562 8.51 9.26 -9.72
CA ALA A 562 9.15 8.90 -10.99
C ALA A 562 9.83 10.11 -11.67
N PRO A 563 11.11 9.99 -12.07
CA PRO A 563 11.80 10.93 -12.94
C PRO A 563 11.11 11.08 -14.30
N ARG A 564 11.28 12.23 -14.98
CA ARG A 564 10.61 12.56 -16.24
C ARG A 564 11.61 12.68 -17.38
N LEU A 565 11.44 11.83 -18.38
CA LEU A 565 12.21 11.81 -19.60
C LEU A 565 11.35 12.23 -20.80
N LEU A 566 11.97 12.85 -21.80
CA LEU A 566 11.34 12.99 -23.11
C LEU A 566 11.38 11.62 -23.82
N MET A 567 10.22 11.19 -24.32
CA MET A 567 10.04 9.92 -25.00
C MET A 567 9.06 10.09 -26.14
N VAL A 568 9.33 9.44 -27.26
CA VAL A 568 8.50 9.44 -28.46
C VAL A 568 8.27 7.98 -28.86
N MET A 569 7.01 7.54 -28.88
CA MET A 569 6.60 6.17 -29.21
C MET A 569 6.66 5.91 -30.71
N LYS A 570 6.13 6.84 -31.51
CA LYS A 570 6.05 6.77 -32.99
C LYS A 570 6.79 7.98 -33.58
N PRO A 571 8.12 7.90 -33.76
CA PRO A 571 8.93 9.05 -34.12
C PRO A 571 8.66 9.53 -35.54
N LEU A 572 8.25 10.79 -35.65
CA LEU A 572 8.17 11.55 -36.88
C LEU A 572 9.35 12.53 -36.95
N LYS A 573 10.15 12.42 -38.01
CA LYS A 573 11.33 13.25 -38.21
C LYS A 573 10.94 14.71 -38.48
N VAL A 574 11.64 15.65 -37.86
CA VAL A 574 11.52 17.08 -38.08
C VAL A 574 12.91 17.65 -38.38
N THR A 575 13.02 18.39 -39.48
CA THR A 575 14.22 19.13 -39.86
C THR A 575 13.95 20.62 -39.66
N ILE A 576 14.76 21.28 -38.83
CA ILE A 576 14.68 22.71 -38.54
C ILE A 576 15.56 23.46 -39.55
N GLU A 577 14.95 24.06 -40.58
CA GLU A 577 15.70 24.54 -41.76
C GLU A 577 16.65 25.70 -41.49
N ASN A 578 16.34 26.57 -40.53
CA ASN A 578 17.11 27.77 -40.22
C ASN A 578 18.19 27.55 -39.14
N LEU A 579 18.48 26.29 -38.80
CA LEU A 579 19.63 25.92 -37.98
C LEU A 579 20.74 25.30 -38.84
N PRO A 580 22.02 25.60 -38.57
CA PRO A 580 23.15 24.89 -39.18
C PRO A 580 23.08 23.37 -38.95
N LYS A 581 23.62 22.58 -39.89
CA LYS A 581 23.62 21.11 -39.79
C LYS A 581 24.39 20.57 -38.58
N ASP A 582 25.42 21.30 -38.17
CA ASP A 582 26.29 21.01 -37.03
C ASP A 582 25.83 21.71 -35.73
N TYR A 583 24.67 22.37 -35.75
CA TYR A 583 24.12 23.01 -34.56
C TYR A 583 23.79 21.98 -33.47
N CYS A 584 24.36 22.17 -32.29
CA CYS A 584 24.03 21.41 -31.09
C CYS A 584 24.03 22.32 -29.87
N LEU A 585 22.87 22.45 -29.23
CA LEU A 585 22.71 23.11 -27.93
C LEU A 585 22.46 22.04 -26.86
N MET A 586 23.35 21.92 -25.88
CA MET A 586 23.12 21.05 -24.73
C MET A 586 22.21 21.77 -23.72
N ILE A 587 21.05 21.20 -23.45
CA ILE A 587 20.02 21.75 -22.57
C ILE A 587 20.02 20.96 -21.27
N GLU A 588 20.25 21.64 -20.15
CA GLU A 588 20.03 21.07 -18.83
C GLU A 588 18.56 21.20 -18.43
N LYS A 589 17.96 20.11 -17.95
CA LYS A 589 16.59 20.11 -17.44
C LYS A 589 16.48 19.33 -16.12
N PRO A 590 15.57 19.71 -15.22
CA PRO A 590 15.27 18.89 -14.04
C PRO A 590 14.63 17.56 -14.44
N LEU A 591 15.01 16.48 -13.76
CA LEU A 591 14.36 15.18 -13.89
C LEU A 591 12.97 15.17 -13.23
N HIS A 592 12.75 15.97 -12.19
CA HIS A 592 11.43 16.12 -11.60
C HIS A 592 11.11 17.60 -11.27
N PRO A 593 9.97 18.16 -11.69
CA PRO A 593 9.70 19.60 -11.55
C PRO A 593 9.39 20.03 -10.12
N LYS A 594 9.03 19.09 -9.24
CA LYS A 594 8.65 19.37 -7.84
C LYS A 594 9.59 18.75 -6.80
N VAL A 595 10.57 17.94 -7.23
CA VAL A 595 11.46 17.17 -6.35
C VAL A 595 12.89 17.37 -6.85
N PRO A 596 13.55 18.48 -6.46
CA PRO A 596 14.90 18.82 -6.92
C PRO A 596 15.95 17.75 -6.59
N GLU A 597 15.71 16.94 -5.56
CA GLU A 597 16.58 15.87 -5.07
C GLU A 597 16.80 14.76 -6.11
N VAL A 598 15.87 14.61 -7.08
CA VAL A 598 16.01 13.67 -8.20
C VAL A 598 17.10 14.11 -9.19
N GLY A 599 17.52 15.38 -9.14
CA GLY A 599 18.61 15.91 -9.96
C GLY A 599 18.18 16.41 -11.35
N THR A 600 19.18 16.60 -12.20
CA THR A 600 19.04 17.14 -13.55
C THR A 600 19.58 16.17 -14.60
N SER A 601 19.20 16.38 -15.86
CA SER A 601 19.69 15.64 -17.02
C SER A 601 20.03 16.62 -18.14
N THR A 602 21.09 16.34 -18.89
CA THR A 602 21.46 17.14 -20.07
C THR A 602 21.05 16.43 -21.35
N ILE A 603 20.40 17.14 -22.27
CA ILE A 603 19.93 16.62 -23.56
C ILE A 603 20.38 17.50 -24.73
N PRO A 604 20.71 16.94 -25.90
CA PRO A 604 21.06 17.73 -27.08
C PRO A 604 19.80 18.29 -27.76
N PHE A 605 19.90 19.50 -28.30
CA PHE A 605 18.95 20.09 -29.25
C PHE A 605 19.69 20.42 -30.54
N THR A 606 19.31 19.79 -31.64
CA THR A 606 20.00 19.86 -32.94
C THR A 606 19.04 20.26 -34.06
N GLN A 607 19.56 20.36 -35.29
CA GLN A 607 18.74 20.60 -36.48
C GLN A 607 17.69 19.51 -36.70
N THR A 608 18.01 18.25 -36.37
CA THR A 608 17.14 17.10 -36.62
C THR A 608 16.60 16.58 -35.30
N ILE A 609 15.28 16.64 -35.13
CA ILE A 609 14.58 16.10 -33.96
C ILE A 609 13.47 15.15 -34.39
N TYR A 610 12.96 14.36 -33.44
CA TYR A 610 11.79 13.52 -33.60
C TYR A 610 10.72 13.95 -32.61
N ILE A 611 9.48 13.96 -33.06
CA ILE A 611 8.28 14.21 -32.26
C ILE A 611 7.33 13.02 -32.41
N GLU A 612 6.26 12.96 -31.61
CA GLU A 612 5.19 11.99 -31.88
C GLU A 612 4.50 12.27 -33.20
N ALA A 613 4.28 11.22 -33.99
CA ALA A 613 3.48 11.30 -35.21
C ALA A 613 2.08 11.89 -34.96
N ASP A 614 1.45 11.56 -33.82
CA ASP A 614 0.12 12.05 -33.43
C ASP A 614 0.10 13.55 -33.02
N ASP A 615 1.28 14.17 -32.89
CA ASP A 615 1.44 15.61 -32.66
C ASP A 615 1.57 16.42 -33.97
N PHE A 616 1.38 15.77 -35.14
CA PHE A 616 1.19 16.41 -36.43
C PHE A 616 -0.14 16.03 -37.10
N ARG A 617 -0.74 16.97 -37.84
CA ARG A 617 -1.85 16.72 -38.78
C ARG A 617 -1.64 17.49 -40.08
N THR A 618 -2.06 16.90 -41.21
CA THR A 618 -2.02 17.53 -42.53
C THR A 618 -3.00 18.69 -42.65
N GLU A 619 -4.16 18.60 -41.98
CA GLU A 619 -5.19 19.63 -41.92
C GLU A 619 -5.33 20.17 -40.49
N ASP A 620 -5.45 21.50 -40.37
CA ASP A 620 -5.68 22.14 -39.08
C ASP A 620 -7.16 22.06 -38.65
N SER A 621 -7.38 21.99 -37.34
CA SER A 621 -8.70 22.16 -36.73
C SER A 621 -8.64 23.11 -35.51
N PRO A 622 -9.72 23.88 -35.22
CA PRO A 622 -9.71 24.85 -34.11
C PRO A 622 -9.44 24.24 -32.72
N ASP A 623 -9.76 22.96 -32.53
CA ASP A 623 -9.57 22.17 -31.31
C ASP A 623 -8.19 21.49 -31.22
N TYR A 624 -7.37 21.59 -32.26
CA TYR A 624 -6.02 21.02 -32.30
C TYR A 624 -4.96 22.08 -31.96
N PHE A 625 -4.13 21.79 -30.94
CA PHE A 625 -3.13 22.75 -30.44
C PHE A 625 -1.68 22.38 -30.76
N ARG A 626 -1.45 21.30 -31.51
CA ARG A 626 -0.11 20.83 -31.91
C ARG A 626 0.20 21.24 -33.35
N LEU A 627 1.08 20.53 -34.06
CA LEU A 627 1.58 20.97 -35.37
C LEU A 627 0.61 20.64 -36.52
N ALA A 628 0.41 21.64 -37.36
CA ALA A 628 -0.15 21.52 -38.70
C ALA A 628 0.58 22.53 -39.59
N PRO A 629 0.50 22.44 -40.93
CA PRO A 629 1.11 23.43 -41.81
C PRO A 629 0.76 24.87 -41.40
N GLY A 630 1.78 25.71 -41.18
CA GLY A 630 1.65 27.10 -40.74
C GLY A 630 1.45 27.31 -39.22
N LYS A 631 1.36 26.25 -38.40
CA LYS A 631 1.21 26.37 -36.95
C LYS A 631 2.52 26.26 -36.19
N THR A 632 2.55 27.00 -35.09
CA THR A 632 3.64 27.01 -34.10
C THR A 632 3.31 26.12 -32.90
N VAL A 633 4.25 25.28 -32.49
CA VAL A 633 4.19 24.50 -31.24
C VAL A 633 5.42 24.77 -30.38
N GLY A 634 5.24 24.73 -29.05
CA GLY A 634 6.35 24.74 -28.12
C GLY A 634 6.98 23.36 -28.03
N LEU A 635 8.29 23.30 -27.82
CA LEU A 635 9.01 22.08 -27.51
C LEU A 635 9.42 22.14 -26.03
N PHE A 636 9.19 21.06 -25.26
CA PHE A 636 9.56 21.07 -23.84
C PHE A 636 11.06 21.31 -23.65
N GLN A 637 11.42 22.28 -22.80
CA GLN A 637 12.81 22.67 -22.48
C GLN A 637 13.63 23.26 -23.63
N ALA A 638 13.14 23.27 -24.87
CA ALA A 638 13.82 23.90 -26.00
C ALA A 638 13.85 25.44 -25.85
N PRO A 639 14.84 26.12 -26.44
CA PRO A 639 14.98 27.57 -26.30
C PRO A 639 13.83 28.36 -26.94
N HIS A 640 13.27 27.86 -28.06
CA HIS A 640 12.22 28.54 -28.82
C HIS A 640 11.19 27.55 -29.40
N PRO A 641 9.96 27.99 -29.69
CA PRO A 641 8.97 27.23 -30.44
C PRO A 641 9.40 26.95 -31.89
N ILE A 642 8.77 25.96 -32.53
CA ILE A 642 8.93 25.67 -33.96
C ILE A 642 7.61 25.87 -34.72
N THR A 643 7.70 26.34 -35.97
CA THR A 643 6.57 26.47 -36.90
C THR A 643 6.73 25.51 -38.07
N CYS A 644 5.70 24.71 -38.36
CA CYS A 644 5.72 23.80 -39.51
C CYS A 644 5.53 24.57 -40.81
N LEU A 645 6.47 24.43 -41.75
CA LEU A 645 6.42 25.09 -43.06
C LEU A 645 5.84 24.17 -44.12
N SER A 646 6.33 22.94 -44.16
CA SER A 646 5.91 21.91 -45.13
C SER A 646 6.20 20.52 -44.57
N PHE A 647 5.75 19.50 -45.28
CA PHE A 647 5.99 18.10 -44.93
C PHE A 647 6.24 17.27 -46.19
N LYS A 648 6.90 16.13 -46.02
CA LYS A 648 7.11 15.12 -47.06
C LYS A 648 6.29 13.88 -46.73
N THR A 649 5.81 13.22 -47.77
CA THR A 649 5.07 11.97 -47.67
C THR A 649 5.81 10.85 -48.39
N ASP A 650 5.63 9.63 -47.91
CA ASP A 650 6.06 8.44 -48.63
C ASP A 650 5.28 8.33 -49.96
N PRO A 651 5.95 8.15 -51.10
CA PRO A 651 5.28 8.06 -52.41
C PRO A 651 4.34 6.85 -52.57
N THR A 652 4.52 5.81 -51.76
CA THR A 652 3.79 4.54 -51.87
C THR A 652 2.64 4.48 -50.87
N THR A 653 2.90 4.82 -49.60
CA THR A 653 1.89 4.72 -48.52
C THR A 653 1.10 6.02 -48.33
N GLY A 654 1.63 7.16 -48.77
CA GLY A 654 1.08 8.48 -48.50
C GLY A 654 1.27 8.96 -47.06
N GLU A 655 1.96 8.19 -46.21
CA GLU A 655 2.23 8.56 -44.81
C GLU A 655 3.26 9.69 -44.73
N VAL A 656 3.12 10.55 -43.71
CA VAL A 656 4.03 11.67 -43.50
C VAL A 656 5.34 11.15 -42.91
N THR A 657 6.47 11.41 -43.59
CA THR A 657 7.78 10.87 -43.21
C THR A 657 8.71 11.91 -42.60
N GLU A 658 8.53 13.19 -42.95
CA GLU A 658 9.39 14.28 -42.50
C GLU A 658 8.63 15.61 -42.47
N LEU A 659 8.81 16.40 -41.42
CA LEU A 659 8.36 17.78 -41.34
C LEU A 659 9.54 18.73 -41.55
N ILE A 660 9.30 19.81 -42.29
CA ILE A 660 10.23 20.93 -42.41
C ILE A 660 9.68 22.08 -41.58
N CYS A 661 10.44 22.48 -40.56
CA CYS A 661 10.03 23.50 -39.60
C CYS A 661 11.04 24.64 -39.53
N LYS A 662 10.59 25.82 -39.09
CA LYS A 662 11.44 26.96 -38.72
C LYS A 662 11.46 27.10 -37.20
N LEU A 663 12.63 27.38 -36.61
CA LEU A 663 12.76 27.82 -35.23
C LEU A 663 12.36 29.31 -35.13
N GLU A 664 11.45 29.64 -34.22
CA GLU A 664 11.00 31.02 -33.95
C GLU A 664 12.00 31.76 -33.04
N ASN A 665 13.25 31.86 -33.49
CA ASN A 665 14.36 32.54 -32.78
C ASN A 665 14.57 34.00 -33.24
N GLU A 666 13.81 34.47 -34.21
CA GLU A 666 13.86 35.84 -34.75
C GLU A 666 12.59 36.61 -34.38
N GLY A 667 12.73 37.76 -33.72
CA GLY A 667 11.61 38.63 -33.35
C GLY A 667 10.76 38.13 -32.16
N SER A 668 9.55 38.67 -32.01
CA SER A 668 8.63 38.24 -30.94
C SER A 668 7.93 36.93 -31.33
N ALA A 669 8.50 35.80 -30.90
CA ALA A 669 7.93 34.48 -31.12
C ALA A 669 6.45 34.43 -30.65
N LYS A 670 5.55 33.93 -31.50
CA LYS A 670 4.15 33.71 -31.11
C LYS A 670 4.12 32.73 -29.96
N LYS A 671 3.43 33.10 -28.87
CA LYS A 671 3.28 32.21 -27.70
C LYS A 671 2.56 30.92 -28.13
N PRO A 672 3.18 29.74 -28.00
CA PRO A 672 2.58 28.50 -28.44
C PRO A 672 1.40 28.13 -27.56
N LYS A 673 0.41 27.43 -28.14
CA LYS A 673 -0.80 26.95 -27.43
C LYS A 673 -0.55 25.65 -26.67
N ALA A 674 0.43 24.85 -27.10
CA ALA A 674 0.82 23.60 -26.46
C ALA A 674 2.34 23.42 -26.50
N TYR A 675 2.84 22.57 -25.62
CA TYR A 675 4.22 22.09 -25.61
C TYR A 675 4.23 20.57 -25.80
N ILE A 676 5.07 20.09 -26.70
CA ILE A 676 5.20 18.67 -27.04
C ILE A 676 6.61 18.17 -26.70
N GLN A 677 6.71 16.86 -26.44
CA GLN A 677 7.97 16.18 -26.20
C GLN A 677 8.67 15.89 -27.53
N TRP A 678 9.99 15.78 -27.47
CA TRP A 678 10.84 15.60 -28.64
C TRP A 678 12.14 14.90 -28.22
N VAL A 679 12.85 14.31 -29.18
CA VAL A 679 14.19 13.76 -28.97
C VAL A 679 15.07 14.13 -30.16
N ALA A 680 16.28 14.64 -29.94
CA ALA A 680 17.19 15.01 -31.02
C ALA A 680 17.97 13.81 -31.59
N GLU A 681 18.36 13.90 -32.85
CA GLU A 681 19.43 13.11 -33.45
C GLU A 681 20.77 13.79 -33.12
N HIS A 682 21.65 13.08 -32.42
CA HIS A 682 23.00 13.54 -32.10
C HIS A 682 23.91 12.35 -31.75
N ALA A 683 24.63 11.83 -32.73
CA ALA A 683 25.49 10.66 -32.59
C ALA A 683 26.57 10.79 -31.49
N PRO A 684 27.27 11.94 -31.30
CA PRO A 684 28.30 12.07 -30.26
C PRO A 684 27.80 11.87 -28.83
N SER A 685 26.53 12.18 -28.55
CA SER A 685 25.92 11.91 -27.23
C SER A 685 25.13 10.60 -27.19
N GLY A 686 25.08 9.84 -28.29
CA GLY A 686 24.25 8.63 -28.41
C GLY A 686 22.74 8.92 -28.44
N SER A 687 22.31 10.07 -28.96
CA SER A 687 20.89 10.44 -29.07
C SER A 687 20.35 10.12 -30.46
N PRO A 688 19.13 9.57 -30.61
CA PRO A 688 18.23 9.12 -29.53
C PRO A 688 18.68 7.79 -28.90
N VAL A 689 18.22 7.50 -27.68
CA VAL A 689 18.24 6.14 -27.14
C VAL A 689 17.11 5.36 -27.81
N ARG A 690 17.47 4.43 -28.69
CA ARG A 690 16.53 3.59 -29.42
C ARG A 690 16.06 2.44 -28.54
N ILE A 691 14.76 2.22 -28.46
CA ILE A 691 14.12 1.13 -27.71
C ILE A 691 13.68 0.06 -28.70
N ASP A 692 14.02 -1.20 -28.43
CA ASP A 692 13.73 -2.32 -29.33
C ASP A 692 12.28 -2.79 -29.20
N GLU A 693 11.75 -2.80 -27.97
CA GLU A 693 10.34 -3.09 -27.70
C GLU A 693 9.79 -2.21 -26.58
N THR A 694 8.69 -1.50 -26.85
CA THR A 694 7.85 -0.89 -25.82
C THR A 694 6.53 -1.65 -25.76
N ARG A 695 6.28 -2.34 -24.65
CA ARG A 695 5.13 -3.22 -24.43
C ARG A 695 4.02 -2.47 -23.69
N ILE A 696 2.86 -2.41 -24.32
CA ILE A 696 1.67 -1.70 -23.85
C ILE A 696 0.62 -2.75 -23.46
N PHE A 697 0.30 -2.83 -22.17
CA PHE A 697 -0.64 -3.81 -21.64
C PHE A 697 -2.05 -3.22 -21.49
N HIS A 698 -3.02 -3.79 -22.18
CA HIS A 698 -4.45 -3.50 -22.03
C HIS A 698 -5.11 -4.55 -21.11
N PRO A 699 -6.36 -4.36 -20.66
CA PRO A 699 -7.06 -5.36 -19.87
C PRO A 699 -7.01 -6.74 -20.54
N LEU A 700 -6.65 -7.78 -19.77
CA LEU A 700 -6.55 -9.16 -20.28
C LEU A 700 -7.93 -9.74 -20.65
N PHE A 701 -8.98 -9.28 -19.97
CA PHE A 701 -10.35 -9.72 -20.14
C PHE A 701 -11.20 -8.59 -20.70
N LYS A 702 -12.18 -8.94 -21.54
CA LYS A 702 -13.14 -8.02 -22.14
C LYS A 702 -14.16 -7.52 -21.12
N SER A 703 -14.49 -8.36 -20.13
CA SER A 703 -15.49 -8.03 -19.12
C SER A 703 -14.87 -7.66 -17.77
N GLU A 704 -15.52 -6.75 -17.04
CA GLU A 704 -15.17 -6.42 -15.66
C GLU A 704 -15.46 -7.59 -14.71
N ARG A 705 -16.39 -8.49 -15.08
CA ARG A 705 -16.70 -9.69 -14.31
C ARG A 705 -16.43 -10.94 -15.12
N VAL A 706 -15.19 -11.41 -15.01
CA VAL A 706 -14.69 -12.58 -15.73
C VAL A 706 -15.57 -13.82 -15.46
N PRO A 707 -16.13 -14.46 -16.50
CA PRO A 707 -17.00 -15.63 -16.35
C PRO A 707 -16.25 -16.86 -15.82
N SER A 708 -17.00 -17.92 -15.50
CA SER A 708 -16.43 -19.20 -15.08
C SER A 708 -15.55 -19.81 -16.19
N ASP A 709 -16.08 -19.84 -17.41
CA ASP A 709 -15.35 -20.14 -18.64
C ASP A 709 -14.67 -18.87 -19.18
N PHE A 710 -13.52 -18.55 -18.60
CA PHE A 710 -12.81 -17.29 -18.84
C PHE A 710 -12.13 -17.21 -20.21
N ARG A 711 -11.93 -18.34 -20.92
CA ARG A 711 -11.16 -18.39 -22.18
C ARG A 711 -11.82 -17.56 -23.27
N ALA A 712 -13.14 -17.64 -23.37
CA ALA A 712 -13.92 -16.87 -24.32
C ALA A 712 -13.92 -15.36 -24.02
N ASP A 713 -13.51 -14.95 -22.82
CA ASP A 713 -13.51 -13.56 -22.37
C ASP A 713 -12.15 -12.86 -22.53
N ILE A 714 -11.12 -13.55 -23.01
CA ILE A 714 -9.79 -12.98 -23.22
C ILE A 714 -9.82 -11.93 -24.34
N ALA A 715 -9.17 -10.80 -24.11
CA ALA A 715 -9.03 -9.72 -25.07
C ALA A 715 -7.85 -9.98 -26.02
N PRO A 716 -8.07 -10.03 -27.35
CA PRO A 716 -7.02 -10.34 -28.33
C PRO A 716 -5.96 -9.24 -28.45
N ASP A 717 -6.33 -8.01 -28.10
CA ASP A 717 -5.51 -6.79 -28.13
C ASP A 717 -4.95 -6.44 -26.73
N SER A 718 -4.89 -7.41 -25.81
CA SER A 718 -4.38 -7.20 -24.44
C SER A 718 -2.89 -6.80 -24.36
N LEU A 719 -2.13 -6.98 -25.44
CA LEU A 719 -0.72 -6.58 -25.56
C LEU A 719 -0.45 -5.95 -26.93
N GLU A 720 0.01 -4.70 -26.93
CA GLU A 720 0.58 -4.02 -28.10
C GLU A 720 2.11 -3.89 -27.92
N VAL A 721 2.89 -4.20 -28.97
CA VAL A 721 4.35 -4.08 -28.96
C VAL A 721 4.79 -3.04 -29.99
N VAL A 722 5.37 -1.94 -29.53
CA VAL A 722 5.89 -0.85 -30.37
C VAL A 722 7.41 -0.98 -30.51
N LYS A 723 7.92 -1.04 -31.75
CA LYS A 723 9.36 -1.30 -32.03
C LYS A 723 10.15 -0.07 -32.50
N THR A 724 9.54 1.11 -32.43
CA THR A 724 10.06 2.34 -33.04
C THR A 724 10.37 3.43 -32.02
N SER A 725 10.21 3.16 -30.72
CA SER A 725 10.23 4.21 -29.70
C SER A 725 11.64 4.75 -29.42
N PHE A 726 11.74 6.07 -29.19
CA PHE A 726 12.94 6.79 -28.82
C PHE A 726 12.80 7.43 -27.43
N VAL A 727 13.88 7.40 -26.66
CA VAL A 727 14.01 8.10 -25.37
C VAL A 727 15.22 9.04 -25.44
N GLU A 728 15.18 10.14 -24.69
CA GLU A 728 16.34 11.01 -24.55
C GLU A 728 17.53 10.34 -23.84
N VAL A 729 18.73 10.91 -24.04
CA VAL A 729 20.00 10.38 -23.48
C VAL A 729 20.10 10.45 -21.96
N GLY A 730 19.25 11.24 -21.30
CA GLY A 730 19.11 11.26 -19.84
C GLY A 730 18.73 9.89 -19.24
N PHE A 731 18.25 8.96 -20.05
CA PHE A 731 17.99 7.57 -19.68
C PHE A 731 19.21 6.86 -19.07
N TRP A 732 20.41 7.03 -19.64
CA TRP A 732 21.60 6.30 -19.19
C TRP A 732 22.04 6.62 -17.76
N PRO A 733 22.29 7.90 -17.40
CA PRO A 733 22.66 8.24 -16.03
C PRO A 733 21.53 7.90 -15.05
N LEU A 734 20.27 8.10 -15.45
CA LEU A 734 19.12 7.75 -14.60
C LEU A 734 19.05 6.24 -14.30
N ALA A 735 19.20 5.39 -15.33
CA ALA A 735 19.12 3.95 -15.17
C ALA A 735 20.26 3.44 -14.28
N LYS A 736 21.47 3.98 -14.46
CA LYS A 736 22.63 3.67 -13.61
C LYS A 736 22.41 4.07 -12.15
N SER A 737 21.97 5.32 -11.91
CA SER A 737 21.75 5.79 -10.54
C SER A 737 20.63 5.00 -9.85
N SER A 738 19.53 4.72 -10.56
CA SER A 738 18.40 3.94 -10.03
C SER A 738 18.83 2.55 -9.58
N LEU A 739 19.64 1.84 -10.37
CA LEU A 739 20.15 0.51 -10.00
C LEU A 739 21.18 0.57 -8.88
N GLN A 740 22.06 1.58 -8.86
CA GLN A 740 23.05 1.76 -7.81
C GLN A 740 22.40 2.06 -6.45
N GLU A 741 21.39 2.94 -6.43
CA GLU A 741 20.62 3.26 -5.24
C GLU A 741 19.84 2.03 -4.75
N ALA A 742 19.19 1.29 -5.65
CA ALA A 742 18.50 0.05 -5.30
C ALA A 742 19.44 -0.99 -4.69
N ARG A 743 20.65 -1.20 -5.27
CA ARG A 743 21.67 -2.10 -4.71
C ARG A 743 22.12 -1.65 -3.32
N LYS A 744 22.35 -0.34 -3.13
CA LYS A 744 22.75 0.22 -1.84
C LYS A 744 21.67 0.01 -0.77
N GLU A 745 20.42 0.30 -1.10
CA GLU A 745 19.27 0.08 -0.20
C GLU A 745 19.11 -1.40 0.13
N ALA A 746 19.12 -2.27 -0.89
CA ALA A 746 18.97 -3.71 -0.72
C ALA A 746 20.06 -4.31 0.18
N LYS A 747 21.32 -3.88 0.00
CA LYS A 747 22.44 -4.29 0.85
C LYS A 747 22.24 -3.82 2.29
N ALA A 748 21.95 -2.53 2.49
CA ALA A 748 21.74 -1.98 3.84
C ALA A 748 20.58 -2.67 4.58
N ARG A 749 19.48 -2.97 3.86
CA ARG A 749 18.35 -3.72 4.41
C ARG A 749 18.71 -5.16 4.76
N THR A 750 19.43 -5.85 3.88
CA THR A 750 19.87 -7.24 4.12
C THR A 750 20.86 -7.33 5.29
N ASP A 751 21.82 -6.40 5.36
CA ASP A 751 22.77 -6.31 6.48
C ASP A 751 22.07 -6.02 7.82
N LYS A 752 21.02 -5.19 7.80
CA LYS A 752 20.19 -4.92 8.97
C LYS A 752 19.41 -6.16 9.39
N ALA A 753 18.73 -6.82 8.45
CA ALA A 753 17.97 -8.04 8.71
C ALA A 753 18.86 -9.15 9.29
N ALA A 754 20.07 -9.35 8.76
CA ALA A 754 21.03 -10.34 9.26
C ALA A 754 21.47 -10.08 10.72
N LYS A 755 21.48 -8.83 11.18
CA LYS A 755 21.79 -8.47 12.57
C LYS A 755 20.61 -8.65 13.52
N GLU A 756 19.40 -8.49 13.01
CA GLU A 756 18.15 -8.55 13.78
C GLU A 756 17.55 -9.97 13.81
N SER A 757 17.87 -10.81 12.82
CA SER A 757 17.50 -12.21 12.78
C SER A 757 18.30 -13.00 13.81
N PHE A 758 17.62 -13.77 14.66
CA PHE A 758 18.28 -14.79 15.47
C PHE A 758 18.78 -15.88 14.49
N THR A 759 20.09 -16.08 14.40
CA THR A 759 20.69 -17.06 13.48
C THR A 759 20.12 -18.45 13.77
N ALA A 760 19.68 -19.12 12.70
CA ALA A 760 19.53 -20.57 12.73
C ALA A 760 20.87 -21.20 13.13
N ASP A 761 20.80 -22.31 13.86
CA ASP A 761 21.96 -23.06 14.34
C ASP A 761 22.89 -23.41 13.15
N PRO A 762 24.21 -23.12 13.18
CA PRO A 762 25.09 -23.19 12.00
C PRO A 762 25.36 -24.58 11.41
N GLY A 763 24.56 -25.61 11.77
CA GLY A 763 24.89 -27.02 11.57
C GLY A 763 23.91 -27.86 10.76
N THR A 764 22.88 -27.28 10.15
CA THR A 764 21.96 -28.04 9.26
C THR A 764 22.10 -27.54 7.82
N GLU A 765 22.36 -28.46 6.88
CA GLU A 765 22.15 -28.20 5.46
C GLU A 765 20.65 -27.98 5.27
N ASP A 766 20.22 -26.73 5.42
CA ASP A 766 18.81 -26.36 5.44
C ASP A 766 18.42 -25.77 4.09
N ASP A 767 17.46 -26.41 3.41
CA ASP A 767 16.81 -25.95 2.16
C ASP A 767 16.01 -24.64 2.34
N THR A 768 16.20 -23.94 3.46
CA THR A 768 15.55 -22.67 3.76
C THR A 768 16.05 -21.57 2.82
N PRO A 769 15.15 -20.85 2.14
CA PRO A 769 15.52 -19.72 1.30
C PRO A 769 16.31 -18.68 2.08
N LYS A 770 17.47 -18.31 1.55
CA LYS A 770 18.33 -17.30 2.15
C LYS A 770 17.94 -15.92 1.63
N ALA A 771 17.83 -14.98 2.56
CA ALA A 771 17.64 -13.56 2.23
C ALA A 771 18.93 -12.99 1.63
N THR A 772 18.89 -12.53 0.39
CA THR A 772 20.04 -11.88 -0.28
C THR A 772 19.69 -10.49 -0.79
N SER A 773 20.68 -9.62 -0.99
CA SER A 773 20.45 -8.28 -1.55
C SER A 773 19.98 -8.34 -3.01
N GLU A 774 20.45 -9.32 -3.76
CA GLU A 774 20.24 -9.45 -5.20
C GLU A 774 18.76 -9.71 -5.52
N GLN A 775 18.06 -10.45 -4.66
CA GLN A 775 16.62 -10.70 -4.76
C GLN A 775 15.78 -9.41 -4.83
N LEU A 776 16.27 -8.29 -4.30
CA LEU A 776 15.53 -7.02 -4.24
C LEU A 776 15.83 -6.08 -5.42
N VAL A 777 16.77 -6.43 -6.28
CA VAL A 777 17.22 -5.57 -7.38
C VAL A 777 16.94 -6.23 -8.71
N GLY A 778 16.17 -5.57 -9.56
CA GLY A 778 15.98 -5.97 -10.95
C GLY A 778 15.83 -4.77 -11.88
N ASN A 779 15.70 -5.04 -13.17
CA ASN A 779 15.55 -4.00 -14.19
C ASN A 779 14.33 -3.09 -13.92
N GLU A 780 13.29 -3.62 -13.28
CA GLU A 780 12.08 -2.88 -12.92
C GLU A 780 12.33 -1.70 -11.98
N CYS A 781 13.51 -1.62 -11.34
CA CYS A 781 13.92 -0.47 -10.55
C CYS A 781 14.15 0.79 -11.40
N VAL A 782 14.46 0.63 -12.69
CA VAL A 782 14.57 1.74 -13.64
C VAL A 782 13.17 2.15 -14.09
N ARG A 783 12.57 3.10 -13.35
CA ARG A 783 11.23 3.65 -13.62
C ARG A 783 11.32 5.10 -14.05
N PHE A 784 10.49 5.50 -15.00
CA PHE A 784 10.38 6.90 -15.39
C PHE A 784 9.01 7.20 -16.01
N GLN A 785 8.66 8.48 -16.02
CA GLN A 785 7.57 9.02 -16.81
C GLN A 785 8.10 9.43 -18.20
N GLY A 786 7.59 8.81 -19.25
CA GLY A 786 7.67 9.37 -20.60
C GLY A 786 6.71 10.56 -20.67
N LEU A 787 7.25 11.77 -20.79
CA LEU A 787 6.44 13.00 -20.69
C LEU A 787 5.32 13.01 -21.74
N ARG A 788 4.07 13.24 -21.30
CA ARG A 788 2.83 13.13 -22.09
C ARG A 788 2.45 11.72 -22.59
N VAL A 789 3.28 10.70 -22.37
CA VAL A 789 3.05 9.33 -22.84
C VAL A 789 2.44 8.47 -21.73
N ALA A 790 3.26 7.95 -20.81
CA ALA A 790 2.89 7.04 -19.74
C ALA A 790 4.04 6.89 -18.73
N TYR A 791 3.83 6.05 -17.70
CA TYR A 791 4.93 5.58 -16.85
C TYR A 791 5.46 4.24 -17.36
N PHE A 792 6.77 4.10 -17.37
CA PHE A 792 7.48 2.94 -17.90
C PHE A 792 8.48 2.39 -16.89
N ALA A 793 8.78 1.10 -17.03
CA ALA A 793 9.90 0.44 -16.38
C ALA A 793 10.70 -0.40 -17.39
N LEU A 794 11.98 -0.60 -17.12
CA LEU A 794 12.80 -1.53 -17.89
C LEU A 794 12.36 -2.98 -17.59
N ASP A 795 12.09 -3.79 -18.62
CA ASP A 795 11.67 -5.19 -18.44
C ASP A 795 12.87 -6.09 -18.15
N LYS A 796 12.62 -7.23 -17.52
CA LYS A 796 13.63 -8.27 -17.26
C LYS A 796 14.29 -8.82 -18.53
N ASP A 797 13.62 -8.76 -19.68
CA ASP A 797 14.15 -9.22 -20.96
C ASP A 797 15.20 -8.25 -21.56
N SER A 798 15.40 -7.08 -20.94
CA SER A 798 16.41 -6.11 -21.39
C SER A 798 17.82 -6.60 -21.09
N ARG A 799 18.68 -6.58 -22.11
CA ARG A 799 20.11 -6.87 -22.04
C ARG A 799 20.87 -5.60 -22.38
N VAL A 800 21.48 -4.98 -21.37
CA VAL A 800 22.03 -3.64 -21.50
C VAL A 800 23.40 -3.57 -20.83
N THR A 801 24.46 -3.64 -21.63
CA THR A 801 25.85 -3.71 -21.17
C THR A 801 26.23 -2.53 -20.26
N ALA A 802 25.68 -1.33 -20.53
CA ALA A 802 25.93 -0.15 -19.72
C ALA A 802 25.32 -0.21 -18.31
N LEU A 803 24.36 -1.11 -18.05
CA LEU A 803 23.68 -1.25 -16.75
C LEU A 803 24.23 -2.41 -15.91
N GLU A 804 25.14 -3.19 -16.47
CA GLU A 804 25.86 -4.25 -15.76
C GLU A 804 26.70 -3.67 -14.62
N GLU A 805 26.82 -4.45 -13.55
CA GLU A 805 27.58 -4.03 -12.37
C GLU A 805 29.07 -3.88 -12.71
N GLY A 806 29.67 -2.74 -12.37
CA GLY A 806 31.07 -2.43 -12.69
C GLY A 806 31.32 -1.92 -14.12
N SER A 807 30.28 -1.80 -14.96
CA SER A 807 30.43 -1.29 -16.32
C SER A 807 30.91 0.16 -16.39
N THR A 808 31.96 0.41 -17.18
CA THR A 808 32.51 1.76 -17.43
C THR A 808 31.92 2.44 -18.67
N VAL A 809 31.12 1.71 -19.44
CA VAL A 809 30.55 2.18 -20.71
C VAL A 809 29.35 3.09 -20.47
N ASN A 810 29.26 4.20 -21.20
CA ASN A 810 28.17 5.17 -21.10
C ASN A 810 27.37 5.21 -22.41
N GLY A 811 26.38 4.34 -22.55
CA GLY A 811 25.48 4.33 -23.71
C GLY A 811 25.23 2.94 -24.28
N ARG A 812 24.44 2.88 -25.36
CA ARG A 812 24.10 1.64 -26.06
C ARG A 812 25.34 1.01 -26.69
N GLN A 813 25.48 -0.31 -26.58
CA GLN A 813 26.50 -1.11 -27.24
C GLN A 813 25.91 -2.03 -28.30
N GLU A 814 26.78 -2.57 -29.16
CA GLU A 814 26.40 -3.62 -30.09
C GLU A 814 25.91 -4.86 -29.32
N GLY A 815 24.76 -5.41 -29.72
CA GLY A 815 24.12 -6.54 -29.02
C GLY A 815 23.15 -6.15 -27.89
N ASP A 816 23.12 -4.88 -27.47
CA ASP A 816 22.14 -4.42 -26.48
C ASP A 816 20.70 -4.53 -27.03
N PHE A 817 19.79 -4.95 -26.17
CA PHE A 817 18.36 -5.10 -26.43
C PHE A 817 17.56 -4.47 -25.28
N ILE A 818 16.85 -3.38 -25.55
CA ILE A 818 16.14 -2.58 -24.54
C ILE A 818 14.64 -2.80 -24.68
N VAL A 819 14.02 -3.26 -23.60
CA VAL A 819 12.58 -3.51 -23.52
C VAL A 819 11.97 -2.66 -22.42
N LEU A 820 10.94 -1.89 -22.75
CA LEU A 820 10.17 -1.10 -21.80
C LEU A 820 8.77 -1.66 -21.61
N ASN A 821 8.34 -1.79 -20.36
CA ASN A 821 6.96 -2.12 -19.99
C ASN A 821 6.22 -0.84 -19.61
N ARG A 822 5.02 -0.62 -20.16
CA ARG A 822 4.11 0.41 -19.65
C ARG A 822 3.57 -0.03 -18.29
N ILE A 823 3.91 0.71 -17.24
CA ILE A 823 3.37 0.49 -15.89
C ILE A 823 1.88 0.90 -15.87
N VAL A 824 1.61 2.16 -16.17
CA VAL A 824 0.25 2.74 -16.16
C VAL A 824 0.20 3.99 -17.05
N SER A 825 -0.97 4.28 -17.63
CA SER A 825 -1.22 5.51 -18.39
C SER A 825 -1.22 6.76 -17.50
N LEU A 826 -1.05 7.94 -18.10
CA LEU A 826 -1.10 9.23 -17.37
C LEU A 826 -2.51 9.62 -16.89
N LYS A 827 -3.55 9.09 -17.53
CA LYS A 827 -4.96 9.33 -17.22
C LYS A 827 -5.75 8.05 -17.50
N ASP A 828 -6.89 7.89 -16.85
CA ASP A 828 -7.77 6.76 -17.15
C ASP A 828 -8.25 6.87 -18.60
N SER A 829 -8.17 5.75 -19.32
CA SER A 829 -8.53 5.61 -20.73
C SER A 829 -10.03 5.72 -20.98
N GLY A 830 -10.82 6.26 -20.04
CA GLY A 830 -12.26 6.42 -20.17
C GLY A 830 -12.70 7.32 -21.33
N LYS A 831 -11.78 8.08 -21.93
CA LYS A 831 -11.94 8.78 -23.21
C LYS A 831 -10.56 8.99 -23.87
N SER A 832 -10.22 8.19 -24.85
CA SER A 832 -9.30 8.58 -25.93
C SER A 832 -9.92 8.22 -27.26
#